data_AF-A0AAD5I4M8-F1
#
_entry.id   AF-A0AAD5I4M8-F1
#
_cell.length_a   1.000
_cell.length_b   1.000
_cell.length_c   1.000
_cell.angle_alpha   90.00
_cell.angle_beta   90.00
_cell.angle_gamma   90.00
#
_symmetry.space_group_name_H-M   'P 1'
#
loop_
_entity.id
_entity.type
_entity.pdbx_description
1 polymer ?
#
loop_
_entity_poly.entity_id
_entity_poly.type
_entity_poly.pdbx_seq_one_letter_code
_entity_poly.pdbx_strand_id
1 'polypeptide(L)'
;MVDKEVHDALAAFVAERDWAQFHTPENLAKSISIEAAELLECYQWNAEADPKRIREELADVLTYCLLLADRIGVDPAQIVLDKLEVTKKKYPVDKAKGSSKKLDFSKDAVTAWRAHDESHRNWPVVYVLDDGHNTTRAGSNQLRDIYVGESLNAAGRLRQHLETPTKQHLKNIHVIFDKRFNKSVCLDLESYLIKMLAGDGANRVLNRNNGITDSRYFQRELYREGFRNIFERLRADGVFTRGLDEIENSDLFKLSPFKALTSDQAASVEEIVKGLLADLENGTNSMIVIQGDPGTGKTVAAIYLIKLLVDIQTFTTLEDLDSDARFATFFTDTNKGLLQDLRVGLVVPQQSLRSSIKAVFKKTPGLHPSMVMSPFDVGEADGTFSLLLVDETHRLNQRANQASGVLNAKFATITKELFGGEDFSKTQLHWIRAKSRHQIFLLDAAQSVRPADLPSELLSDLVADARATRRHFQLRTQMRVRAGSDFVSYVRWILDPHPLELPRMRRDFGDYDFRTFDCVARMRDEIFQRDAEVGLSRMVAGFAWEWRTKKDKTAFDIVIGDTQLRWNGTPTDWISSRNALEEVGSIHTVQGYDLNYVGVIIGRDLRFDPARRRLFIDRDSYFDKKGKENNPALGKKYSDDDLMRFITQIYAVLMTRGIRGTYVYACDPGLREYLKGLIPFHS
;
A
#
# COMPACT_ATOMS: atom_id res chain seq x y z
N MET A 1 12.86 -50.27 8.54
CA MET A 1 13.61 -50.79 9.68
C MET A 1 14.85 -49.94 9.78
N VAL A 2 15.06 -49.25 10.90
CA VAL A 2 16.42 -48.76 11.20
C VAL A 2 17.25 -50.01 11.41
N ASP A 3 18.43 -50.08 10.79
CA ASP A 3 19.22 -51.31 10.86
C ASP A 3 19.54 -51.63 12.32
N LYS A 4 19.33 -52.88 12.72
CA LYS A 4 19.52 -53.31 14.12
C LYS A 4 20.96 -53.04 14.56
N GLU A 5 21.89 -53.11 13.62
CA GLU A 5 23.30 -52.75 13.80
C GLU A 5 23.51 -51.29 14.25
N VAL A 6 22.72 -50.33 13.76
CA VAL A 6 22.87 -48.91 14.13
C VAL A 6 22.32 -48.63 15.53
N HIS A 7 21.19 -49.25 15.88
CA HIS A 7 20.62 -49.12 17.22
C HIS A 7 21.54 -49.76 18.28
N ASP A 8 22.04 -50.97 18.01
CA ASP A 8 22.97 -51.67 18.91
C ASP A 8 24.30 -50.89 19.06
N ALA A 9 24.82 -50.30 17.99
CA ALA A 9 26.03 -49.46 18.04
C ALA A 9 25.82 -48.17 18.84
N LEU A 10 24.67 -47.50 18.69
CA LEU A 10 24.32 -46.31 19.47
C LEU A 10 24.12 -46.65 20.96
N ALA A 11 23.45 -47.76 21.25
CA ALA A 11 23.26 -48.22 22.63
C ALA A 11 24.61 -48.53 23.30
N ALA A 12 25.51 -49.22 22.59
CA ALA A 12 26.87 -49.46 23.06
C ALA A 12 27.64 -48.15 23.28
N PHE A 13 27.57 -47.22 22.31
CA PHE A 13 28.24 -45.92 22.38
C PHE A 13 27.79 -45.10 23.61
N VAL A 14 26.49 -45.11 23.90
CA VAL A 14 25.90 -44.42 25.07
C VAL A 14 26.28 -45.13 26.38
N ALA A 15 26.25 -46.47 26.40
CA ALA A 15 26.59 -47.26 27.58
C ALA A 15 28.07 -47.12 27.96
N GLU A 16 28.99 -47.14 26.99
CA GLU A 16 30.42 -46.91 27.19
C GLU A 16 30.73 -45.57 27.88
N ARG A 17 29.87 -44.57 27.68
CA ARG A 17 30.05 -43.20 28.16
C ARG A 17 29.20 -42.86 29.38
N ASP A 18 28.39 -43.80 29.84
CA ASP A 18 27.42 -43.62 30.94
C ASP A 18 26.47 -42.42 30.72
N TRP A 19 26.15 -42.12 29.45
CA TRP A 19 25.33 -40.95 29.08
C TRP A 19 23.84 -41.16 29.28
N ALA A 20 23.40 -42.41 29.48
CA ALA A 20 21.99 -42.76 29.66
C ALA A 20 21.32 -41.97 30.80
N GLN A 21 22.07 -41.57 31.83
CA GLN A 21 21.57 -40.77 32.95
C GLN A 21 21.11 -39.35 32.56
N PHE A 22 21.63 -38.78 31.46
CA PHE A 22 21.29 -37.43 30.99
C PHE A 22 20.21 -37.42 29.90
N HIS A 23 19.90 -38.58 29.33
CA HIS A 23 18.94 -38.80 28.25
C HIS A 23 17.49 -38.89 28.78
N THR A 24 16.98 -37.81 29.38
CA THR A 24 15.54 -37.68 29.68
C THR A 24 14.77 -37.37 28.39
N PRO A 25 13.48 -37.76 28.27
CA PRO A 25 12.68 -37.41 27.09
C PRO A 25 12.65 -35.90 26.80
N GLU A 26 12.63 -35.08 27.85
CA GLU A 26 12.70 -33.62 27.73
C GLU A 26 14.02 -33.14 27.14
N ASN A 27 15.16 -33.64 27.66
CA ASN A 27 16.48 -33.24 27.17
C ASN A 27 16.70 -33.67 25.72
N LEU A 28 16.31 -34.90 25.38
CA LEU A 28 16.41 -35.41 24.02
C LEU A 28 15.52 -34.64 23.05
N ALA A 29 14.31 -34.25 23.46
CA ALA A 29 13.44 -33.39 22.64
C ALA A 29 14.04 -32.00 22.41
N LYS A 30 14.71 -31.41 23.43
CA LYS A 30 15.45 -30.15 23.27
C LYS A 30 16.62 -30.31 22.30
N SER A 31 17.42 -31.37 22.44
CA SER A 31 18.52 -31.67 21.51
C SER A 31 18.03 -31.81 20.07
N ILE A 32 16.93 -32.55 19.83
CA ILE A 32 16.32 -32.64 18.48
C ILE A 32 16.00 -31.25 17.91
N SER A 33 15.45 -30.34 18.73
CA SER A 33 15.13 -28.99 18.29
C SER A 33 16.37 -28.14 18.00
N ILE A 34 17.48 -28.36 18.72
CA ILE A 34 18.74 -27.65 18.53
C ILE A 34 19.38 -28.13 17.22
N GLU A 35 19.57 -29.43 17.05
CA GLU A 35 20.18 -29.98 15.82
C GLU A 35 19.33 -29.69 14.58
N ALA A 36 17.99 -29.65 14.71
CA ALA A 36 17.12 -29.25 13.61
C ALA A 36 17.31 -27.78 13.21
N ALA A 37 17.69 -26.92 14.15
CA ALA A 37 18.02 -25.52 13.88
C ALA A 37 19.41 -25.38 13.24
N GLU A 38 20.39 -26.22 13.61
CA GLU A 38 21.71 -26.27 12.96
C GLU A 38 21.62 -26.79 11.52
N LEU A 39 20.78 -27.80 11.28
CA LEU A 39 20.42 -28.25 9.93
C LEU A 39 19.75 -27.14 9.11
N LEU A 40 18.89 -26.33 9.74
CA LEU A 40 18.27 -25.18 9.08
C LEU A 40 19.29 -24.07 8.77
N GLU A 41 20.28 -23.85 9.65
CA GLU A 41 21.33 -22.85 9.49
C GLU A 41 22.15 -23.08 8.21
N CYS A 42 22.29 -24.34 7.77
CA CYS A 42 22.92 -24.69 6.50
C CYS A 42 22.33 -23.89 5.31
N TYR A 43 21.05 -23.53 5.36
CA TYR A 43 20.33 -22.82 4.30
C TYR A 43 20.05 -21.34 4.62
N GLN A 44 20.58 -20.80 5.72
CA GLN A 44 20.26 -19.44 6.18
C GLN A 44 20.71 -18.34 5.21
N TRP A 45 21.82 -18.58 4.47
CA TRP A 45 22.49 -17.56 3.65
C TRP A 45 22.46 -17.86 2.15
N ASN A 46 22.18 -19.10 1.75
CA ASN A 46 22.11 -19.54 0.36
C ASN A 46 21.22 -20.79 0.24
N ALA A 47 20.49 -20.92 -0.86
CA ALA A 47 19.73 -22.13 -1.18
C ALA A 47 20.65 -23.33 -1.53
N GLU A 48 21.88 -23.08 -1.96
CA GLU A 48 22.91 -24.10 -2.22
C GLU A 48 23.82 -24.27 -1.00
N ALA A 49 23.42 -25.13 -0.07
CA ALA A 49 24.17 -25.47 1.14
C ALA A 49 25.16 -26.63 0.90
N ASP A 50 26.23 -26.70 1.71
CA ASP A 50 27.25 -27.76 1.62
C ASP A 50 26.64 -29.16 1.88
N PRO A 51 26.62 -30.08 0.89
CA PRO A 51 26.08 -31.42 1.03
C PRO A 51 26.76 -32.28 2.10
N LYS A 52 27.97 -31.92 2.53
CA LYS A 52 28.65 -32.59 3.63
C LYS A 52 28.04 -32.15 4.97
N ARG A 53 27.98 -30.85 5.22
CA ARG A 53 27.39 -30.28 6.45
C ARG A 53 25.94 -30.73 6.62
N ILE A 54 25.12 -30.67 5.56
CA ILE A 54 23.73 -31.19 5.59
C ILE A 54 23.66 -32.64 6.08
N ARG A 55 24.59 -33.49 5.65
CA ARG A 55 24.60 -34.91 6.04
C ARG A 55 24.99 -35.12 7.50
N GLU A 56 25.89 -34.29 8.02
CA GLU A 56 26.32 -34.31 9.42
C GLU A 56 25.16 -33.87 10.32
N GLU A 57 24.58 -32.68 10.09
CA GLU A 57 23.48 -32.17 10.92
C GLU A 57 22.24 -33.08 10.84
N LEU A 58 21.95 -33.65 9.66
CA LEU A 58 20.86 -34.61 9.52
C LEU A 58 21.10 -35.90 10.31
N ALA A 59 22.35 -36.37 10.38
CA ALA A 59 22.71 -37.54 11.17
C ALA A 59 22.53 -37.28 12.68
N ASP A 60 22.82 -36.07 13.14
CA ASP A 60 22.65 -35.68 14.54
C ASP A 60 21.17 -35.58 14.93
N VAL A 61 20.33 -34.98 14.07
CA VAL A 61 18.86 -35.01 14.23
C VAL A 61 18.35 -36.45 14.35
N LEU A 62 18.79 -37.34 13.45
CA LEU A 62 18.38 -38.74 13.46
C LEU A 62 18.86 -39.47 14.70
N THR A 63 20.09 -39.22 15.16
CA THR A 63 20.66 -39.84 16.36
C THR A 63 19.83 -39.52 17.61
N TYR A 64 19.50 -38.25 17.84
CA TYR A 64 18.66 -37.89 18.99
C TYR A 64 17.21 -38.39 18.87
N CYS A 65 16.68 -38.48 17.65
CA CYS A 65 15.38 -39.13 17.42
C CYS A 65 15.40 -40.61 17.82
N LEU A 66 16.48 -41.34 17.50
CA LEU A 66 16.64 -42.75 17.87
C LEU A 66 16.81 -42.93 19.37
N LEU A 67 17.61 -42.08 20.02
CA LEU A 67 17.77 -42.08 21.48
C LEU A 67 16.45 -41.77 22.20
N LEU A 68 15.65 -40.84 21.67
CA LEU A 68 14.33 -40.52 22.23
C LEU A 68 13.36 -41.69 22.07
N ALA A 69 13.34 -42.32 20.91
CA ALA A 69 12.52 -43.49 20.65
C ALA A 69 12.87 -44.66 21.59
N ASP A 70 14.17 -44.94 21.78
CA ASP A 70 14.64 -45.92 22.75
C ASP A 70 14.19 -45.55 24.18
N ARG A 71 14.34 -44.28 24.56
CA ARG A 71 13.99 -43.80 25.90
C ARG A 71 12.51 -43.90 26.23
N ILE A 72 11.63 -43.71 25.24
CA ILE A 72 10.17 -43.82 25.41
C ILE A 72 9.64 -45.22 25.05
N GLY A 73 10.53 -46.17 24.75
CA GLY A 73 10.20 -47.59 24.59
C GLY A 73 9.45 -47.91 23.29
N VAL A 74 9.79 -47.25 22.20
CA VAL A 74 9.07 -47.35 20.93
C VAL A 74 10.04 -47.64 19.78
N ASP A 75 9.62 -48.47 18.84
CA ASP A 75 10.41 -48.73 17.63
C ASP A 75 10.28 -47.54 16.66
N PRO A 76 11.37 -46.86 16.30
CA PRO A 76 11.33 -45.67 15.45
C PRO A 76 10.72 -45.96 14.07
N ALA A 77 11.02 -47.13 13.49
CA ALA A 77 10.50 -47.49 12.18
C ALA A 77 8.99 -47.77 12.25
N GLN A 78 8.53 -48.46 13.29
CA GLN A 78 7.13 -48.80 13.49
C GLN A 78 6.28 -47.56 13.75
N ILE A 79 6.74 -46.60 14.57
CA ILE A 79 6.01 -45.33 14.77
C ILE A 79 5.86 -44.58 13.45
N VAL A 80 6.92 -44.53 12.64
CA VAL A 80 6.87 -43.88 11.32
C VAL A 80 5.90 -44.61 10.42
N LEU A 81 5.92 -45.95 10.38
CA LEU A 81 4.99 -46.75 9.58
C LEU A 81 3.53 -46.57 10.03
N ASP A 82 3.25 -46.61 11.33
CA ASP A 82 1.92 -46.39 11.89
C ASP A 82 1.41 -44.98 11.56
N LYS A 83 2.28 -43.98 11.70
CA LYS A 83 1.97 -42.60 11.32
C LYS A 83 1.75 -42.47 9.81
N LEU A 84 2.52 -43.18 8.99
CA LEU A 84 2.37 -43.20 7.53
C LEU A 84 1.06 -43.87 7.14
N GLU A 85 0.59 -44.91 7.82
CA GLU A 85 -0.73 -45.49 7.55
C GLU A 85 -1.87 -44.53 7.87
N VAL A 86 -1.78 -43.81 9.00
CA VAL A 86 -2.71 -42.71 9.31
C VAL A 86 -2.63 -41.62 8.24
N THR A 87 -1.42 -41.30 7.76
CA THR A 87 -1.18 -40.25 6.77
C THR A 87 -1.66 -40.67 5.37
N LYS A 88 -1.50 -41.94 4.96
CA LYS A 88 -2.00 -42.51 3.70
C LYS A 88 -3.52 -42.51 3.66
N LYS A 89 -4.17 -42.85 4.78
CA LYS A 89 -5.64 -42.73 4.92
C LYS A 89 -6.09 -41.27 4.84
N LYS A 90 -5.30 -40.34 5.41
CA LYS A 90 -5.57 -38.91 5.39
C LYS A 90 -5.26 -38.24 4.03
N TYR A 91 -4.31 -38.77 3.26
CA TYR A 91 -3.84 -38.25 1.97
C TYR A 91 -3.59 -39.39 0.95
N PRO A 92 -4.65 -39.90 0.29
CA PRO A 92 -4.52 -40.96 -0.72
C PRO A 92 -3.69 -40.51 -1.93
N VAL A 93 -2.93 -41.43 -2.54
CA VAL A 93 -1.95 -41.13 -3.62
C VAL A 93 -2.61 -40.46 -4.82
N ASP A 94 -3.76 -40.98 -5.25
CA ASP A 94 -4.64 -40.47 -6.30
C ASP A 94 -5.25 -39.09 -5.98
N LYS A 95 -5.16 -38.61 -4.73
CA LYS A 95 -5.66 -37.29 -4.27
C LYS A 95 -4.58 -36.31 -3.82
N ALA A 96 -3.32 -36.73 -3.68
CA ALA A 96 -2.25 -35.95 -3.06
C ALA A 96 -0.92 -35.94 -3.84
N LYS A 97 -0.82 -36.67 -4.95
CA LYS A 97 0.35 -36.61 -5.85
C LYS A 97 0.37 -35.28 -6.59
N GLY A 98 1.15 -34.32 -6.07
CA GLY A 98 1.45 -33.04 -6.73
C GLY A 98 0.34 -31.96 -6.69
N SER A 99 -0.54 -31.93 -5.68
CA SER A 99 -1.72 -31.05 -5.74
C SER A 99 -2.09 -30.36 -4.41
N SER A 100 -2.03 -29.03 -4.40
CA SER A 100 -3.11 -28.19 -3.90
C SER A 100 -4.23 -28.28 -4.96
N LYS A 101 -5.47 -28.66 -4.60
CA LYS A 101 -6.46 -29.13 -5.58
C LYS A 101 -6.93 -28.03 -6.54
N LYS A 102 -6.28 -27.99 -7.70
CA LYS A 102 -6.78 -27.40 -8.94
C LYS A 102 -7.85 -28.34 -9.51
N LEU A 103 -9.11 -27.90 -9.48
CA LEU A 103 -10.23 -28.59 -10.10
C LEU A 103 -10.62 -27.87 -11.39
N ASP A 104 -11.10 -28.63 -12.37
CA ASP A 104 -11.80 -28.06 -13.52
C ASP A 104 -13.12 -27.43 -13.04
N PHE A 105 -13.42 -26.22 -13.49
CA PHE A 105 -14.64 -25.49 -13.12
C PHE A 105 -15.79 -25.90 -14.04
N SER A 106 -16.29 -27.13 -13.82
CA SER A 106 -17.41 -27.72 -14.56
C SER A 106 -18.46 -28.30 -13.62
N LYS A 107 -19.72 -28.43 -14.10
CA LYS A 107 -20.83 -28.96 -13.28
C LYS A 107 -20.52 -30.36 -12.74
N ASP A 108 -19.86 -31.19 -13.54
CA ASP A 108 -19.51 -32.56 -13.20
C ASP A 108 -18.40 -32.61 -12.15
N ALA A 109 -17.33 -31.81 -12.32
CA ALA A 109 -16.24 -31.71 -11.37
C ALA A 109 -16.71 -31.19 -10.00
N VAL A 110 -17.57 -30.16 -9.96
CA VAL A 110 -18.16 -29.65 -8.71
C VAL A 110 -19.05 -30.70 -8.05
N THR A 111 -19.80 -31.48 -8.83
CA THR A 111 -20.66 -32.55 -8.30
C THR A 111 -19.85 -33.72 -7.73
N ALA A 112 -18.80 -34.13 -8.42
CA ALA A 112 -17.87 -35.15 -7.94
C ALA A 112 -17.16 -34.69 -6.65
N TRP A 113 -16.67 -33.45 -6.64
CA TRP A 113 -16.04 -32.85 -5.46
C TRP A 113 -17.00 -32.80 -4.27
N ARG A 114 -18.25 -32.37 -4.47
CA ARG A 114 -19.31 -32.36 -3.44
C ARG A 114 -19.57 -33.75 -2.83
N ALA A 115 -19.39 -34.83 -3.59
CA ALA A 115 -19.65 -36.18 -3.13
C ALA A 115 -18.53 -36.75 -2.24
N HIS A 116 -17.33 -36.17 -2.26
CA HIS A 116 -16.13 -36.76 -1.65
C HIS A 116 -16.01 -36.58 -0.13
N ASP A 117 -16.53 -35.49 0.42
CA ASP A 117 -16.39 -35.17 1.85
C ASP A 117 -17.60 -34.34 2.29
N GLU A 118 -18.10 -34.58 3.50
CA GLU A 118 -19.20 -33.81 4.08
C GLU A 118 -18.81 -32.34 4.30
N SER A 119 -17.54 -32.10 4.63
CA SER A 119 -16.99 -30.76 4.81
C SER A 119 -17.05 -29.92 3.51
N HIS A 120 -17.16 -30.51 2.32
CA HIS A 120 -17.37 -29.76 1.07
C HIS A 120 -18.78 -29.15 0.93
N ARG A 121 -19.72 -29.51 1.81
CA ARG A 121 -21.12 -29.03 1.81
C ARG A 121 -21.44 -28.10 2.96
N ASN A 122 -20.71 -28.24 4.07
CA ASN A 122 -21.02 -27.59 5.33
C ASN A 122 -19.74 -27.27 6.11
N TRP A 123 -18.84 -26.52 5.47
CA TRP A 123 -17.62 -26.02 6.10
C TRP A 123 -17.24 -24.67 5.51
N PRO A 124 -16.73 -23.72 6.33
CA PRO A 124 -16.18 -22.46 5.83
C PRO A 124 -14.97 -22.71 4.94
N VAL A 125 -15.04 -22.29 3.68
CA VAL A 125 -13.92 -22.38 2.74
C VAL A 125 -13.77 -21.09 1.96
N VAL A 126 -12.56 -20.88 1.46
CA VAL A 126 -12.26 -19.84 0.46
C VAL A 126 -11.86 -20.53 -0.83
N TYR A 127 -12.24 -19.99 -1.97
CA TYR A 127 -11.86 -20.50 -3.28
C TYR A 127 -11.47 -19.37 -4.23
N VAL A 128 -10.60 -19.69 -5.18
CA VAL A 128 -10.21 -18.81 -6.28
C VAL A 128 -10.64 -19.46 -7.59
N LEU A 129 -11.30 -18.69 -8.46
CA LEU A 129 -11.70 -19.10 -9.80
C LEU A 129 -10.93 -18.30 -10.83
N ASP A 130 -10.39 -18.95 -11.87
CA ASP A 130 -9.71 -18.27 -12.97
C ASP A 130 -10.04 -18.86 -14.34
N ASP A 131 -9.86 -18.08 -15.41
CA ASP A 131 -10.17 -18.46 -16.79
C ASP A 131 -9.13 -19.37 -17.49
N GLY A 132 -8.07 -19.74 -16.78
CA GLY A 132 -6.98 -20.58 -17.29
C GLY A 132 -5.98 -19.90 -18.21
N HIS A 133 -6.05 -18.58 -18.41
CA HIS A 133 -5.00 -17.86 -19.11
C HIS A 133 -3.70 -17.88 -18.29
N ASN A 134 -2.63 -18.42 -18.89
CA ASN A 134 -1.33 -18.48 -18.24
C ASN A 134 -0.56 -17.16 -18.44
N THR A 135 -0.47 -16.36 -17.38
CA THR A 135 0.18 -15.04 -17.38
C THR A 135 1.67 -15.10 -17.00
N THR A 136 2.24 -16.29 -16.81
CA THR A 136 3.66 -16.50 -16.44
C THR A 136 4.66 -16.02 -17.49
N ARG A 137 4.22 -15.62 -18.70
CA ARG A 137 5.09 -14.97 -19.69
C ARG A 137 4.99 -13.46 -19.56
N ALA A 138 6.04 -12.87 -18.97
CA ALA A 138 6.29 -11.43 -19.02
C ALA A 138 6.17 -10.93 -20.47
N GLY A 139 5.06 -10.25 -20.78
CA GLY A 139 4.79 -9.71 -22.13
C GLY A 139 3.41 -10.00 -22.71
N SER A 140 2.58 -10.89 -22.14
CA SER A 140 1.18 -11.01 -22.60
C SER A 140 0.37 -9.80 -22.14
N ASN A 141 -0.12 -8.99 -23.07
CA ASN A 141 -1.01 -7.86 -22.80
C ASN A 141 -2.40 -8.27 -22.27
N GLN A 142 -2.66 -9.58 -22.14
CA GLN A 142 -3.93 -10.15 -21.73
C GLN A 142 -3.90 -10.47 -20.22
N LEU A 143 -4.82 -9.85 -19.49
CA LEU A 143 -5.04 -10.12 -18.06
C LEU A 143 -5.82 -11.42 -17.90
N ARG A 144 -5.57 -12.14 -16.81
CA ARG A 144 -6.37 -13.31 -16.39
C ARG A 144 -7.58 -12.84 -15.59
N ASP A 145 -8.77 -13.27 -15.96
CA ASP A 145 -9.96 -13.05 -15.15
C ASP A 145 -9.92 -13.94 -13.92
N ILE A 146 -10.13 -13.33 -12.75
CA ILE A 146 -10.06 -14.02 -11.47
C ILE A 146 -11.16 -13.56 -10.53
N TYR A 147 -11.72 -14.50 -9.77
CA TYR A 147 -12.72 -14.25 -8.74
C TYR A 147 -12.34 -15.00 -7.47
N VAL A 148 -12.42 -14.33 -6.33
CA VAL A 148 -12.27 -14.98 -5.02
C VAL A 148 -13.65 -15.04 -4.37
N GLY A 149 -13.98 -16.15 -3.73
CA GLY A 149 -15.21 -16.24 -2.95
C GLY A 149 -14.99 -17.04 -1.68
N GLU A 150 -15.80 -16.77 -0.68
CA GLU A 150 -15.98 -17.66 0.46
C GLU A 150 -17.38 -18.28 0.49
N SER A 151 -17.53 -19.40 1.20
CA SER A 151 -18.85 -19.97 1.45
C SER A 151 -18.81 -21.00 2.57
N LEU A 152 -19.95 -21.16 3.26
CA LEU A 152 -20.23 -22.33 4.11
C LEU A 152 -20.71 -23.54 3.28
N ASN A 153 -21.24 -23.29 2.07
CA ASN A 153 -21.71 -24.30 1.12
C ASN A 153 -21.09 -24.04 -0.26
N ALA A 154 -19.79 -24.30 -0.36
CA ALA A 154 -19.03 -24.03 -1.57
C ALA A 154 -19.56 -24.78 -2.79
N ALA A 155 -20.01 -26.03 -2.66
CA ALA A 155 -20.56 -26.76 -3.79
C ALA A 155 -21.82 -26.10 -4.37
N GLY A 156 -22.73 -25.59 -3.51
CA GLY A 156 -23.88 -24.83 -3.95
C GLY A 156 -23.46 -23.52 -4.62
N ARG A 157 -22.52 -22.81 -4.01
CA ARG A 157 -22.02 -21.53 -4.50
C ARG A 157 -21.31 -21.63 -5.85
N LEU A 158 -20.48 -22.65 -6.04
CA LEU A 158 -19.78 -22.91 -7.30
C LEU A 158 -20.75 -23.23 -8.45
N ARG A 159 -21.85 -23.93 -8.18
CA ARG A 159 -22.90 -24.16 -9.20
C ARG A 159 -23.60 -22.87 -9.62
N GLN A 160 -23.89 -21.98 -8.69
CA GLN A 160 -24.46 -20.66 -9.01
C GLN A 160 -23.53 -19.84 -9.90
N HIS A 161 -22.22 -19.86 -9.61
CA HIS A 161 -21.24 -19.18 -10.46
C HIS A 161 -21.21 -19.73 -11.90
N LEU A 162 -21.46 -21.03 -12.10
CA LEU A 162 -21.59 -21.63 -13.45
C LEU A 162 -22.86 -21.19 -14.19
N GLU A 163 -23.87 -20.69 -13.47
CA GLU A 163 -25.11 -20.17 -14.06
C GLU A 163 -25.02 -18.67 -14.32
N THR A 164 -24.10 -17.97 -13.65
CA THR A 164 -23.86 -16.52 -13.79
C THR A 164 -23.15 -16.19 -15.11
N PRO A 165 -23.78 -15.46 -16.05
CA PRO A 165 -23.22 -15.21 -17.39
C PRO A 165 -21.81 -14.60 -17.39
N THR A 166 -21.52 -13.70 -16.45
CA THR A 166 -20.22 -13.03 -16.35
C THR A 166 -19.10 -13.94 -15.83
N LYS A 167 -19.41 -15.14 -15.32
CA LYS A 167 -18.44 -16.08 -14.71
C LYS A 167 -18.37 -17.43 -15.43
N GLN A 168 -19.24 -17.68 -16.40
CA GLN A 168 -19.27 -18.92 -17.20
C GLN A 168 -17.96 -19.21 -17.95
N HIS A 169 -17.16 -18.19 -18.22
CA HIS A 169 -15.88 -18.33 -18.93
C HIS A 169 -14.72 -18.80 -18.03
N LEU A 170 -14.91 -18.80 -16.69
CA LEU A 170 -13.91 -19.29 -15.74
C LEU A 170 -13.76 -20.82 -15.89
N LYS A 171 -12.56 -21.35 -15.66
CA LYS A 171 -12.20 -22.74 -15.98
C LYS A 171 -11.52 -23.50 -14.86
N ASN A 172 -10.87 -22.82 -13.92
CA ASN A 172 -10.14 -23.45 -12.84
C ASN A 172 -10.73 -23.05 -11.49
N ILE A 173 -10.62 -23.94 -10.51
CA ILE A 173 -10.93 -23.70 -9.10
C ILE A 173 -9.73 -24.08 -8.24
N HIS A 174 -9.32 -23.19 -7.35
CA HIS A 174 -8.41 -23.48 -6.25
C HIS A 174 -9.18 -23.40 -4.94
N VAL A 175 -9.45 -24.53 -4.30
CA VAL A 175 -10.18 -24.55 -3.02
C VAL A 175 -9.20 -24.57 -1.86
N ILE A 176 -9.35 -23.61 -0.95
CA ILE A 176 -8.53 -23.42 0.23
C ILE A 176 -9.32 -23.90 1.44
N PHE A 177 -8.83 -24.97 2.05
CA PHE A 177 -9.47 -25.65 3.16
C PHE A 177 -8.52 -25.74 4.36
N ASP A 178 -9.01 -25.37 5.54
CA ASP A 178 -8.34 -25.61 6.81
C ASP A 178 -9.40 -25.92 7.88
N LYS A 179 -9.10 -26.90 8.76
CA LYS A 179 -9.99 -27.31 9.85
C LYS A 179 -10.14 -26.27 10.97
N ARG A 180 -9.32 -25.23 10.95
CA ARG A 180 -9.39 -24.10 11.88
C ARG A 180 -10.23 -22.95 11.36
N PHE A 181 -10.65 -22.99 10.08
CA PHE A 181 -11.42 -21.91 9.49
C PHE A 181 -12.80 -21.80 10.12
N ASN A 182 -13.17 -20.56 10.43
CA ASN A 182 -14.51 -20.12 10.73
C ASN A 182 -14.89 -19.01 9.73
N LYS A 183 -16.15 -18.58 9.74
CA LYS A 183 -16.65 -17.56 8.80
C LYS A 183 -15.80 -16.29 8.78
N SER A 184 -15.39 -15.78 9.94
CA SER A 184 -14.58 -14.57 10.05
C SER A 184 -13.20 -14.72 9.42
N VAL A 185 -12.57 -15.90 9.58
CA VAL A 185 -11.28 -16.21 8.95
C VAL A 185 -11.42 -16.27 7.43
N CYS A 186 -12.49 -16.88 6.91
CA CYS A 186 -12.74 -16.95 5.48
C CYS A 186 -12.97 -15.58 4.84
N LEU A 187 -13.73 -14.69 5.50
CA LEU A 187 -13.95 -13.32 5.05
C LEU A 187 -12.64 -12.50 5.01
N ASP A 188 -11.78 -12.66 6.03
CA ASP A 188 -10.48 -11.98 6.07
C ASP A 188 -9.51 -12.55 5.01
N LEU A 189 -9.50 -13.87 4.81
CA LEU A 189 -8.68 -14.52 3.79
C LEU A 189 -9.16 -14.17 2.37
N GLU A 190 -10.46 -14.16 2.11
CA GLU A 190 -11.03 -13.69 0.85
C GLU A 190 -10.60 -12.24 0.57
N SER A 191 -10.82 -11.34 1.54
CA SER A 191 -10.41 -9.94 1.44
C SER A 191 -8.91 -9.79 1.22
N TYR A 192 -8.10 -10.60 1.90
CA TYR A 192 -6.64 -10.64 1.71
C TYR A 192 -6.28 -11.04 0.27
N LEU A 193 -6.81 -12.16 -0.24
CA LEU A 193 -6.50 -12.65 -1.58
C LEU A 193 -6.97 -11.69 -2.68
N ILE A 194 -8.14 -11.07 -2.55
CA ILE A 194 -8.64 -10.05 -3.49
C ILE A 194 -7.64 -8.90 -3.60
N LYS A 195 -7.17 -8.37 -2.45
CA LYS A 195 -6.18 -7.28 -2.41
C LYS A 195 -4.88 -7.68 -3.10
N MET A 196 -4.36 -8.86 -2.77
CA MET A 196 -3.11 -9.37 -3.34
C MET A 196 -3.24 -9.58 -4.86
N LEU A 197 -4.34 -10.19 -5.32
CA LEU A 197 -4.57 -10.48 -6.74
C LEU A 197 -4.72 -9.21 -7.58
N ALA A 198 -5.37 -8.18 -7.02
CA ALA A 198 -5.48 -6.87 -7.65
C ALA A 198 -4.11 -6.18 -7.78
N GLY A 199 -3.24 -6.36 -6.79
CA GLY A 199 -1.87 -5.80 -6.78
C GLY A 199 -0.85 -6.57 -7.63
N ASP A 200 -1.06 -7.86 -7.86
CA ASP A 200 -0.18 -8.73 -8.68
C ASP A 200 0.04 -8.16 -10.09
N GLY A 201 -1.00 -7.56 -10.66
CA GLY A 201 -0.94 -6.88 -11.95
C GLY A 201 -1.09 -7.80 -13.16
N ALA A 202 -1.11 -9.12 -12.99
CA ALA A 202 -1.45 -10.07 -14.05
C ALA A 202 -2.95 -10.36 -14.15
N ASN A 203 -3.75 -9.87 -13.20
CA ASN A 203 -5.16 -10.24 -13.05
C ASN A 203 -6.12 -9.08 -13.28
N ARG A 204 -7.31 -9.42 -13.76
CA ARG A 204 -8.52 -8.59 -13.69
C ARG A 204 -9.45 -9.23 -12.66
N VAL A 205 -9.55 -8.60 -11.49
CA VAL A 205 -10.32 -9.11 -10.35
C VAL A 205 -11.80 -8.76 -10.53
N LEU A 206 -12.64 -9.79 -10.63
CA LEU A 206 -14.08 -9.67 -10.94
C LEU A 206 -14.95 -9.35 -9.70
N ASN A 207 -14.38 -9.36 -8.50
CA ASN A 207 -15.07 -9.04 -7.25
C ASN A 207 -15.66 -7.60 -7.25
N ARG A 208 -16.68 -7.38 -6.41
CA ARG A 208 -17.30 -6.05 -6.18
C ARG A 208 -16.75 -5.41 -4.90
N ASN A 209 -16.96 -4.09 -4.77
CA ASN A 209 -16.59 -3.31 -3.59
C ASN A 209 -17.77 -3.14 -2.62
N ASN A 210 -18.35 -4.23 -2.11
CA ASN A 210 -19.55 -4.17 -1.26
C ASN A 210 -19.30 -4.40 0.24
N GLY A 211 -18.16 -4.96 0.65
CA GLY A 211 -17.96 -5.34 2.06
C GLY A 211 -16.53 -5.60 2.53
N ILE A 212 -15.51 -5.13 1.79
CA ILE A 212 -14.11 -5.35 2.20
C ILE A 212 -13.82 -4.51 3.45
N THR A 213 -13.84 -5.15 4.61
CA THR A 213 -13.63 -4.53 5.92
C THR A 213 -12.43 -5.16 6.63
N ASP A 214 -11.66 -4.34 7.35
CA ASP A 214 -10.54 -4.81 8.17
C ASP A 214 -11.03 -5.16 9.60
N SER A 215 -11.89 -6.16 9.70
CA SER A 215 -12.55 -6.53 10.96
C SER A 215 -11.61 -7.30 11.91
N ARG A 216 -11.66 -7.00 13.21
CA ARG A 216 -10.96 -7.79 14.24
C ARG A 216 -11.82 -9.00 14.65
N TYR A 217 -11.19 -10.14 14.85
CA TYR A 217 -11.83 -11.35 15.36
C TYR A 217 -10.85 -12.19 16.18
N PHE A 218 -11.38 -13.17 16.91
CA PHE A 218 -10.61 -14.00 17.83
C PHE A 218 -9.42 -14.67 17.13
N GLN A 219 -8.20 -14.50 17.71
CA GLN A 219 -6.93 -15.06 17.21
C GLN A 219 -6.54 -14.68 15.77
N ARG A 220 -7.04 -13.54 15.25
CA ARG A 220 -6.76 -13.07 13.88
C ARG A 220 -5.28 -13.11 13.46
N GLU A 221 -4.36 -12.66 14.31
CA GLU A 221 -2.93 -12.63 13.96
C GLU A 221 -2.36 -14.02 13.70
N LEU A 222 -2.77 -15.01 14.50
CA LEU A 222 -2.42 -16.42 14.35
C LEU A 222 -2.91 -17.00 13.01
N TYR A 223 -4.07 -16.56 12.51
CA TYR A 223 -4.56 -16.94 11.18
C TYR A 223 -3.81 -16.23 10.05
N ARG A 224 -3.46 -14.95 10.23
CA ARG A 224 -2.72 -14.16 9.25
C ARG A 224 -1.30 -14.67 9.01
N GLU A 225 -0.65 -15.26 10.01
CA GLU A 225 0.61 -16.00 9.81
C GLU A 225 0.43 -17.13 8.78
N GLY A 226 -0.71 -17.83 8.83
CA GLY A 226 -1.08 -18.86 7.87
C GLY A 226 -1.37 -18.33 6.46
N PHE A 227 -1.81 -17.07 6.31
CA PHE A 227 -2.14 -16.50 5.01
C PHE A 227 -0.92 -16.38 4.10
N ARG A 228 0.28 -16.11 4.66
CA ARG A 228 1.53 -16.10 3.89
C ARG A 228 1.82 -17.46 3.27
N ASN A 229 1.64 -18.54 4.03
CA ASN A 229 1.81 -19.90 3.53
C ASN A 229 0.79 -20.24 2.43
N ILE A 230 -0.45 -19.75 2.57
CA ILE A 230 -1.49 -19.90 1.53
C ILE A 230 -1.08 -19.12 0.27
N PHE A 231 -0.62 -17.88 0.43
CA PHE A 231 -0.14 -17.05 -0.69
C PHE A 231 0.99 -17.73 -1.45
N GLU A 232 2.03 -18.22 -0.77
CA GLU A 232 3.17 -18.87 -1.43
C GLU A 232 2.79 -20.17 -2.13
N ARG A 233 1.84 -20.94 -1.59
CA ARG A 233 1.28 -22.11 -2.28
C ARG A 233 0.51 -21.73 -3.54
N LEU A 234 -0.36 -20.72 -3.45
CA LEU A 234 -1.09 -20.20 -4.61
C LEU A 234 -0.13 -19.64 -5.66
N ARG A 235 0.96 -19.00 -5.25
CA ARG A 235 2.04 -18.54 -6.15
C ARG A 235 2.70 -19.71 -6.86
N ALA A 236 3.06 -20.78 -6.13
CA ALA A 236 3.63 -22.00 -6.70
C ALA A 236 2.67 -22.68 -7.70
N ASP A 237 1.36 -22.58 -7.48
CA ASP A 237 0.32 -23.08 -8.39
C ASP A 237 0.04 -22.15 -9.59
N GLY A 238 0.75 -21.01 -9.68
CA GLY A 238 0.61 -20.03 -10.77
C GLY A 238 -0.55 -19.04 -10.60
N VAL A 239 -1.17 -18.96 -9.42
CA VAL A 239 -2.21 -17.96 -9.11
C VAL A 239 -1.60 -16.58 -8.85
N PHE A 240 -0.35 -16.48 -8.43
CA PHE A 240 0.38 -15.22 -8.34
C PHE A 240 1.63 -15.25 -9.23
N THR A 241 1.99 -14.10 -9.80
CA THR A 241 3.19 -13.95 -10.64
C THR A 241 4.34 -13.28 -9.92
N ARG A 242 4.04 -12.59 -8.80
CA ARG A 242 5.01 -11.79 -8.04
C ARG A 242 5.06 -12.21 -6.58
N GLY A 243 6.17 -11.89 -5.91
CA GLY A 243 6.33 -12.09 -4.48
C GLY A 243 5.45 -11.16 -3.63
N LEU A 244 5.25 -11.50 -2.35
CA LEU A 244 4.42 -10.73 -1.43
C LEU A 244 4.84 -9.26 -1.36
N ASP A 245 6.11 -9.00 -1.03
CA ASP A 245 6.63 -7.64 -0.87
C ASP A 245 6.58 -6.83 -2.16
N GLU A 246 6.81 -7.48 -3.31
CA GLU A 246 6.70 -6.83 -4.61
C GLU A 246 5.27 -6.32 -4.88
N ILE A 247 4.27 -7.13 -4.53
CA ILE A 247 2.87 -6.76 -4.67
C ILE A 247 2.53 -5.62 -3.72
N GLU A 248 2.83 -5.77 -2.43
CA GLU A 248 2.51 -4.76 -1.40
C GLU A 248 3.16 -3.40 -1.68
N ASN A 249 4.36 -3.42 -2.27
CA ASN A 249 5.09 -2.23 -2.65
C ASN A 249 4.55 -1.55 -3.92
N SER A 250 3.75 -2.23 -4.74
CA SER A 250 3.26 -1.71 -6.01
C SER A 250 2.15 -0.66 -5.88
N ASP A 251 2.11 0.29 -6.81
CA ASP A 251 1.02 1.27 -6.92
C ASP A 251 -0.34 0.60 -7.14
N LEU A 252 -0.35 -0.53 -7.89
CA LEU A 252 -1.56 -1.32 -8.13
C LEU A 252 -2.19 -1.81 -6.82
N PHE A 253 -1.36 -2.23 -5.86
CA PHE A 253 -1.83 -2.64 -4.54
C PHE A 253 -2.19 -1.44 -3.66
N LYS A 254 -1.32 -0.43 -3.60
CA LYS A 254 -1.49 0.74 -2.71
C LYS A 254 -2.75 1.54 -3.02
N LEU A 255 -3.07 1.69 -4.30
CA LEU A 255 -4.20 2.45 -4.84
C LEU A 255 -5.37 1.55 -5.28
N SER A 256 -5.33 0.25 -4.95
CA SER A 256 -6.36 -0.70 -5.34
C SER A 256 -7.74 -0.25 -4.82
N PRO A 257 -8.80 -0.30 -5.65
CA PRO A 257 -10.17 -0.09 -5.19
C PRO A 257 -10.59 -1.15 -4.16
N PHE A 258 -9.95 -2.32 -4.15
CA PHE A 258 -10.28 -3.42 -3.24
C PHE A 258 -9.60 -3.31 -1.86
N LYS A 259 -8.95 -2.18 -1.57
CA LYS A 259 -8.35 -1.96 -0.26
C LYS A 259 -9.45 -1.76 0.77
N ALA A 260 -9.33 -2.44 1.91
CA ALA A 260 -10.25 -2.27 3.01
C ALA A 260 -10.23 -0.81 3.49
N LEU A 261 -11.41 -0.21 3.61
CA LEU A 261 -11.56 1.11 4.19
C LEU A 261 -11.44 1.03 5.72
N THR A 262 -10.89 2.07 6.32
CA THR A 262 -10.98 2.28 7.78
C THR A 262 -12.41 2.58 8.19
N SER A 263 -12.75 2.43 9.47
CA SER A 263 -14.13 2.66 9.95
C SER A 263 -14.64 4.07 9.66
N ASP A 264 -13.79 5.10 9.78
CA ASP A 264 -14.10 6.50 9.48
C ASP A 264 -14.20 6.78 7.98
N GLN A 265 -13.35 6.17 7.14
CA GLN A 265 -13.48 6.22 5.69
C GLN A 265 -14.78 5.59 5.23
N ALA A 266 -15.07 4.38 5.69
CA ALA A 266 -16.28 3.65 5.29
C ALA A 266 -17.55 4.38 5.73
N ALA A 267 -17.55 5.03 6.90
CA ALA A 267 -18.69 5.83 7.36
C ALA A 267 -18.86 7.10 6.51
N SER A 268 -17.76 7.75 6.17
CA SER A 268 -17.78 8.93 5.28
C SER A 268 -18.29 8.56 3.88
N VAL A 269 -17.80 7.46 3.30
CA VAL A 269 -18.25 6.97 1.99
C VAL A 269 -19.75 6.65 2.01
N GLU A 270 -20.24 6.00 3.05
CA GLU A 270 -21.66 5.65 3.19
C GLU A 270 -22.55 6.91 3.19
N GLU A 271 -22.23 7.90 4.02
CA GLU A 271 -22.99 9.15 4.10
C GLU A 271 -22.87 10.01 2.82
N ILE A 272 -21.71 9.98 2.16
CA ILE A 272 -21.51 10.65 0.87
C ILE A 272 -22.38 10.01 -0.21
N VAL A 273 -22.45 8.67 -0.29
CA VAL A 273 -23.29 7.98 -1.27
C VAL A 273 -24.77 8.26 -1.00
N LYS A 274 -25.23 8.19 0.26
CA LYS A 274 -26.61 8.56 0.64
C LYS A 274 -26.94 9.98 0.21
N GLY A 275 -26.09 10.94 0.57
CA GLY A 275 -26.28 12.35 0.24
C GLY A 275 -26.29 12.60 -1.27
N LEU A 276 -25.39 11.96 -2.02
CA LEU A 276 -25.33 12.09 -3.48
C LEU A 276 -26.58 11.52 -4.15
N LEU A 277 -27.04 10.32 -3.75
CA LEU A 277 -28.25 9.71 -4.31
C LEU A 277 -29.48 10.60 -4.06
N ALA A 278 -29.60 11.17 -2.86
CA ALA A 278 -30.66 12.13 -2.55
C ALA A 278 -30.55 13.42 -3.39
N ASP A 279 -29.34 13.93 -3.64
CA ASP A 279 -29.17 15.11 -4.49
C ASP A 279 -29.55 14.82 -5.95
N LEU A 280 -29.19 13.63 -6.46
CA LEU A 280 -29.54 13.18 -7.80
C LEU A 280 -31.06 13.03 -7.97
N GLU A 281 -31.73 12.44 -6.97
CA GLU A 281 -33.19 12.30 -6.95
C GLU A 281 -33.90 13.67 -6.96
N ASN A 282 -33.36 14.64 -6.22
CA ASN A 282 -33.93 15.99 -6.14
C ASN A 282 -33.46 16.94 -7.26
N GLY A 283 -32.52 16.52 -8.11
CA GLY A 283 -31.92 17.36 -9.15
C GLY A 283 -31.13 18.56 -8.63
N THR A 284 -30.61 18.49 -7.40
CA THR A 284 -29.84 19.57 -6.77
C THR A 284 -28.35 19.46 -7.08
N ASN A 285 -27.62 20.57 -7.02
CA ASN A 285 -26.16 20.55 -7.07
C ASN A 285 -25.60 20.43 -5.65
N SER A 286 -24.44 19.79 -5.48
CA SER A 286 -23.83 19.67 -4.16
C SER A 286 -22.31 19.73 -4.18
N MET A 287 -21.76 20.24 -3.08
CA MET A 287 -20.34 20.35 -2.84
C MET A 287 -20.01 19.67 -1.51
N ILE A 288 -19.07 18.73 -1.58
CA ILE A 288 -18.59 17.92 -0.46
C ILE A 288 -17.09 18.18 -0.28
N VAL A 289 -16.64 18.25 0.97
CA VAL A 289 -15.21 18.26 1.31
C VAL A 289 -14.88 17.06 2.16
N ILE A 290 -13.92 16.26 1.71
CA ILE A 290 -13.26 15.23 2.50
C ILE A 290 -11.90 15.77 2.92
N GLN A 291 -11.72 16.05 4.21
CA GLN A 291 -10.49 16.57 4.76
C GLN A 291 -9.74 15.48 5.54
N GLY A 292 -8.43 15.39 5.36
CA GLY A 292 -7.62 14.47 6.16
C GLY A 292 -6.14 14.78 6.02
N ASP A 293 -5.35 14.37 7.01
CA ASP A 293 -3.90 14.51 6.99
C ASP A 293 -3.24 13.60 5.94
N PRO A 294 -1.95 13.81 5.64
CA PRO A 294 -1.21 12.96 4.72
C PRO A 294 -1.25 11.51 5.18
N GLY A 295 -1.69 10.57 4.34
CA GLY A 295 -1.71 9.14 4.68
C GLY A 295 -3.00 8.63 5.32
N THR A 296 -4.02 9.48 5.49
CA THR A 296 -5.37 9.05 5.89
C THR A 296 -6.16 8.36 4.77
N GLY A 297 -5.52 8.02 3.65
CA GLY A 297 -6.12 7.26 2.55
C GLY A 297 -7.17 7.99 1.71
N LYS A 298 -7.13 9.32 1.64
CA LYS A 298 -8.03 10.16 0.79
C LYS A 298 -8.19 9.62 -0.64
N THR A 299 -7.09 9.44 -1.36
CA THR A 299 -7.08 8.91 -2.74
C THR A 299 -7.72 7.52 -2.82
N VAL A 300 -7.45 6.63 -1.85
CA VAL A 300 -8.05 5.29 -1.80
C VAL A 300 -9.56 5.39 -1.59
N ALA A 301 -10.02 6.28 -0.70
CA ALA A 301 -11.45 6.52 -0.49
C ALA A 301 -12.14 7.05 -1.76
N ALA A 302 -11.49 7.94 -2.52
CA ALA A 302 -12.01 8.43 -3.81
C ALA A 302 -12.13 7.31 -4.85
N ILE A 303 -11.09 6.49 -5.01
CA ILE A 303 -11.08 5.35 -5.95
C ILE A 303 -12.15 4.32 -5.55
N TYR A 304 -12.25 4.01 -4.25
CA TYR A 304 -13.27 3.12 -3.71
C TYR A 304 -14.68 3.65 -3.99
N LEU A 305 -14.93 4.94 -3.74
CA LEU A 305 -16.24 5.57 -3.96
C LEU A 305 -16.65 5.48 -5.43
N ILE A 306 -15.75 5.80 -6.37
CA ILE A 306 -16.04 5.69 -7.81
C ILE A 306 -16.37 4.24 -8.17
N LYS A 307 -15.58 3.27 -7.69
CA LYS A 307 -15.84 1.85 -7.96
C LYS A 307 -17.16 1.39 -7.37
N LEU A 308 -17.51 1.84 -6.17
CA LEU A 308 -18.81 1.54 -5.53
C LEU A 308 -19.97 2.08 -6.36
N LEU A 309 -19.91 3.34 -6.82
CA LEU A 309 -20.94 3.93 -7.68
C LEU A 309 -21.10 3.16 -8.99
N VAL A 310 -19.99 2.77 -9.63
CA VAL A 310 -20.00 1.95 -10.84
C VAL A 310 -20.58 0.56 -10.57
N ASP A 311 -20.28 -0.06 -9.42
CA ASP A 311 -20.86 -1.35 -9.02
C ASP A 311 -22.37 -1.25 -8.80
N ILE A 312 -22.86 -0.17 -8.18
CA ILE A 312 -24.30 0.09 -8.03
C ILE A 312 -24.96 0.35 -9.39
N GLN A 313 -24.27 1.01 -10.32
CA GLN A 313 -24.79 1.27 -11.67
C GLN A 313 -24.86 -0.02 -12.53
N THR A 314 -23.95 -0.97 -12.32
CA THR A 314 -23.74 -2.09 -13.24
C THR A 314 -24.17 -3.46 -12.71
N PHE A 315 -24.63 -3.56 -11.45
CA PHE A 315 -25.02 -4.86 -10.91
C PHE A 315 -26.17 -5.50 -11.71
N THR A 316 -26.08 -6.82 -11.87
CA THR A 316 -27.08 -7.65 -12.57
C THR A 316 -27.79 -8.63 -11.65
N THR A 317 -27.13 -9.03 -10.56
CA THR A 317 -27.66 -9.96 -9.54
C THR A 317 -27.17 -9.52 -8.15
N LEU A 318 -28.00 -9.79 -7.14
CA LEU A 318 -27.68 -9.60 -5.73
C LEU A 318 -26.98 -10.82 -5.11
N GLU A 319 -26.78 -11.90 -5.85
CA GLU A 319 -26.24 -13.16 -5.31
C GLU A 319 -24.82 -13.04 -4.72
N ASP A 320 -24.00 -12.11 -5.23
CA ASP A 320 -22.66 -11.80 -4.72
C ASP A 320 -22.63 -10.73 -3.61
N LEU A 321 -23.81 -10.29 -3.17
CA LEU A 321 -23.94 -9.39 -2.04
C LEU A 321 -24.24 -10.19 -0.78
N ASP A 322 -23.30 -10.13 0.15
CA ASP A 322 -23.59 -10.43 1.54
C ASP A 322 -24.58 -9.37 2.05
N SER A 323 -25.74 -9.81 2.53
CA SER A 323 -26.79 -8.91 3.05
C SER A 323 -26.31 -8.10 4.26
N ASP A 324 -25.33 -8.64 4.99
CA ASP A 324 -24.74 -7.98 6.16
C ASP A 324 -23.61 -7.01 5.77
N ALA A 325 -23.25 -6.96 4.49
CA ALA A 325 -22.21 -6.06 4.01
C ALA A 325 -22.68 -4.60 4.11
N ARG A 326 -21.80 -3.72 4.60
CA ARG A 326 -22.11 -2.32 4.90
C ARG A 326 -22.82 -1.57 3.76
N PHE A 327 -22.42 -1.82 2.51
CA PHE A 327 -22.94 -1.09 1.36
C PHE A 327 -24.06 -1.82 0.62
N ALA A 328 -24.52 -2.98 1.11
CA ALA A 328 -25.49 -3.82 0.40
C ALA A 328 -26.82 -3.10 0.13
N THR A 329 -27.24 -2.23 1.04
CA THR A 329 -28.49 -1.46 0.94
C THR A 329 -28.53 -0.48 -0.23
N PHE A 330 -27.37 -0.13 -0.82
CA PHE A 330 -27.32 0.76 -1.98
C PHE A 330 -27.63 0.04 -3.30
N PHE A 331 -27.58 -1.30 -3.34
CA PHE A 331 -27.78 -2.08 -4.56
C PHE A 331 -29.27 -2.33 -4.81
N THR A 332 -29.96 -1.29 -5.29
CA THR A 332 -31.38 -1.32 -5.67
C THR A 332 -31.56 -0.86 -7.11
N ASP A 333 -32.62 -1.32 -7.78
CA ASP A 333 -32.92 -0.89 -9.16
C ASP A 333 -33.19 0.61 -9.24
N THR A 334 -33.76 1.21 -8.18
CA THR A 334 -33.95 2.66 -8.07
C THR A 334 -32.61 3.41 -8.11
N ASN A 335 -31.65 3.02 -7.26
CA ASN A 335 -30.34 3.66 -7.22
C ASN A 335 -29.58 3.43 -8.53
N LYS A 336 -29.70 2.23 -9.12
CA LYS A 336 -29.14 1.93 -10.44
C LYS A 336 -29.66 2.89 -11.51
N GLY A 337 -30.96 3.17 -11.52
CA GLY A 337 -31.58 4.15 -12.42
C GLY A 337 -31.04 5.57 -12.22
N LEU A 338 -30.90 6.02 -10.96
CA LEU A 338 -30.32 7.33 -10.65
C LEU A 338 -28.87 7.49 -11.14
N LEU A 339 -28.11 6.40 -11.20
CA LEU A 339 -26.71 6.41 -11.61
C LEU A 339 -26.51 6.12 -13.11
N GLN A 340 -27.55 5.81 -13.88
CA GLN A 340 -27.42 5.32 -15.27
C GLN A 340 -26.64 6.26 -16.19
N ASP A 341 -26.86 7.58 -16.07
CA ASP A 341 -26.21 8.61 -16.89
C ASP A 341 -25.10 9.36 -16.14
N LEU A 342 -24.54 8.75 -15.08
CA LEU A 342 -23.55 9.41 -14.24
C LEU A 342 -22.20 9.54 -14.97
N ARG A 343 -21.90 10.73 -15.47
CA ARG A 343 -20.55 11.06 -15.99
C ARG A 343 -19.64 11.47 -14.84
N VAL A 344 -18.78 10.53 -14.42
CA VAL A 344 -17.84 10.72 -13.30
C VAL A 344 -16.43 10.98 -13.79
N GLY A 345 -15.74 11.94 -13.15
CA GLY A 345 -14.31 12.18 -13.33
C GLY A 345 -13.55 12.26 -12.00
N LEU A 346 -12.34 11.71 -11.96
CA LEU A 346 -11.36 11.85 -10.89
C LEU A 346 -10.24 12.78 -11.37
N VAL A 347 -10.24 14.00 -10.84
CA VAL A 347 -9.26 15.04 -11.18
C VAL A 347 -8.05 14.88 -10.27
N VAL A 348 -6.89 14.65 -10.88
CA VAL A 348 -5.61 14.46 -10.17
C VAL A 348 -4.59 15.42 -10.78
N PRO A 349 -4.26 16.54 -10.11
CA PRO A 349 -3.29 17.52 -10.63
C PRO A 349 -1.92 16.90 -10.88
N GLN A 350 -1.46 16.03 -9.98
CA GLN A 350 -0.14 15.43 -10.04
C GLN A 350 -0.02 14.35 -11.13
N GLN A 351 0.93 14.51 -12.06
CA GLN A 351 1.07 13.64 -13.24
C GLN A 351 1.47 12.19 -12.93
N SER A 352 2.39 11.97 -12.00
CA SER A 352 2.84 10.62 -11.61
C SER A 352 1.69 9.83 -11.00
N LEU A 353 1.07 10.36 -9.95
CA LEU A 353 -0.09 9.77 -9.30
C LEU A 353 -1.23 9.53 -10.30
N ARG A 354 -1.53 10.49 -11.18
CA ARG A 354 -2.53 10.34 -12.24
C ARG A 354 -2.24 9.14 -13.14
N SER A 355 -0.97 8.92 -13.49
CA SER A 355 -0.54 7.80 -14.34
C SER A 355 -0.72 6.45 -13.62
N SER A 356 -0.36 6.39 -12.34
CA SER A 356 -0.55 5.20 -11.48
C SER A 356 -2.04 4.85 -11.34
N ILE A 357 -2.90 5.84 -11.08
CA ILE A 357 -4.35 5.62 -10.98
C ILE A 357 -4.94 5.18 -12.32
N LYS A 358 -4.49 5.75 -13.46
CA LYS A 358 -4.89 5.27 -14.80
C LYS A 358 -4.54 3.79 -15.01
N ALA A 359 -3.39 3.34 -14.53
CA ALA A 359 -3.01 1.93 -14.60
C ALA A 359 -3.93 1.03 -13.76
N VAL A 360 -4.35 1.49 -12.57
CA VAL A 360 -5.35 0.80 -11.73
C VAL A 360 -6.70 0.73 -12.44
N PHE A 361 -7.19 1.86 -12.97
CA PHE A 361 -8.50 1.94 -13.64
C PHE A 361 -8.53 1.05 -14.88
N LYS A 362 -7.43 0.98 -15.65
CA LYS A 362 -7.31 0.11 -16.83
C LYS A 362 -7.56 -1.37 -16.51
N LYS A 363 -7.21 -1.81 -15.30
CA LYS A 363 -7.28 -3.22 -14.86
C LYS A 363 -8.51 -3.53 -14.01
N THR A 364 -9.28 -2.51 -13.63
CA THR A 364 -10.44 -2.67 -12.74
C THR A 364 -11.71 -2.73 -13.59
N PRO A 365 -12.53 -3.79 -13.48
CA PRO A 365 -13.81 -3.88 -14.19
C PRO A 365 -14.71 -2.66 -13.93
N GLY A 366 -15.33 -2.14 -14.99
CA GLY A 366 -16.23 -0.98 -14.93
C GLY A 366 -15.53 0.38 -14.86
N LEU A 367 -14.23 0.44 -14.57
CA LEU A 367 -13.47 1.70 -14.58
C LEU A 367 -12.75 1.90 -15.91
N HIS A 368 -12.55 3.16 -16.32
CA HIS A 368 -11.84 3.50 -17.54
C HIS A 368 -10.76 4.57 -17.30
N PRO A 369 -9.55 4.45 -17.90
CA PRO A 369 -8.48 5.45 -17.71
C PRO A 369 -8.84 6.89 -18.07
N SER A 370 -9.83 7.10 -18.95
CA SER A 370 -10.32 8.45 -19.30
C SER A 370 -11.09 9.13 -18.16
N MET A 371 -11.57 8.37 -17.17
CA MET A 371 -12.18 8.95 -15.96
C MET A 371 -11.15 9.69 -15.11
N VAL A 372 -9.86 9.39 -15.25
CA VAL A 372 -8.78 10.04 -14.49
C VAL A 372 -8.19 11.18 -15.31
N MET A 373 -8.33 12.39 -14.81
CA MET A 373 -8.15 13.62 -15.60
C MET A 373 -7.20 14.60 -14.91
N SER A 374 -6.52 15.45 -15.67
CA SER A 374 -5.91 16.66 -15.15
C SER A 374 -6.94 17.80 -15.06
N PRO A 375 -6.68 18.88 -14.31
CA PRO A 375 -7.56 20.04 -14.31
C PRO A 375 -7.73 20.69 -15.70
N PHE A 376 -6.71 20.60 -16.56
CA PHE A 376 -6.79 21.05 -17.94
C PHE A 376 -7.71 20.18 -18.77
N ASP A 377 -7.63 18.85 -18.63
CA ASP A 377 -8.53 17.92 -19.33
C ASP A 377 -10.01 18.19 -18.97
N VAL A 378 -10.30 18.60 -17.73
CA VAL A 378 -11.66 18.99 -17.31
C VAL A 378 -12.10 20.30 -17.97
N GLY A 379 -11.21 21.29 -17.98
CA GLY A 379 -11.48 22.59 -18.61
C GLY A 379 -11.77 22.48 -20.11
N GLU A 380 -11.05 21.59 -20.80
CA GLU A 380 -11.18 21.33 -22.24
C GLU A 380 -12.28 20.32 -22.60
N ALA A 381 -12.80 19.56 -21.63
CA ALA A 381 -13.80 18.53 -21.90
C ALA A 381 -15.10 19.13 -22.42
N ASP A 382 -15.75 18.50 -23.41
CA ASP A 382 -17.09 18.91 -23.83
C ASP A 382 -18.15 18.60 -22.77
N GLY A 383 -19.18 19.45 -22.67
CA GLY A 383 -20.32 19.27 -21.76
C GLY A 383 -19.98 19.44 -20.28
N THR A 384 -20.85 18.93 -19.42
CA THR A 384 -20.75 19.03 -17.95
C THR A 384 -20.65 17.61 -17.37
N PHE A 385 -19.90 17.45 -16.30
CA PHE A 385 -19.82 16.22 -15.52
C PHE A 385 -20.96 16.15 -14.50
N SER A 386 -21.51 14.96 -14.29
CA SER A 386 -22.45 14.75 -13.20
C SER A 386 -21.72 14.87 -11.86
N LEU A 387 -20.55 14.22 -11.74
CA LEU A 387 -19.74 14.22 -10.53
C LEU A 387 -18.25 14.39 -10.85
N LEU A 388 -17.59 15.34 -10.20
CA LEU A 388 -16.13 15.45 -10.17
C LEU A 388 -15.59 15.22 -8.75
N LEU A 389 -14.70 14.25 -8.62
CA LEU A 389 -13.86 14.09 -7.43
C LEU A 389 -12.52 14.75 -7.71
N VAL A 390 -12.07 15.63 -6.83
CA VAL A 390 -10.79 16.34 -6.99
C VAL A 390 -9.83 15.88 -5.90
N ASP A 391 -8.88 15.05 -6.28
CA ASP A 391 -7.80 14.66 -5.38
C ASP A 391 -6.74 15.77 -5.26
N GLU A 392 -6.09 15.85 -4.11
CA GLU A 392 -5.05 16.86 -3.83
C GLU A 392 -5.55 18.29 -4.17
N THR A 393 -6.77 18.65 -3.73
CA THR A 393 -7.48 19.89 -4.16
C THR A 393 -6.63 21.15 -3.99
N HIS A 394 -5.79 21.20 -2.96
CA HIS A 394 -4.88 22.31 -2.70
C HIS A 394 -3.86 22.54 -3.84
N ARG A 395 -3.59 21.53 -4.67
CA ARG A 395 -2.68 21.58 -5.83
C ARG A 395 -3.34 22.08 -7.12
N LEU A 396 -4.65 22.37 -7.10
CA LEU A 396 -5.26 23.15 -8.17
C LEU A 396 -4.57 24.50 -8.25
N ASN A 397 -4.46 25.05 -9.47
CA ASN A 397 -3.70 26.27 -9.66
C ASN A 397 -4.56 27.54 -9.66
N GLN A 398 -4.07 28.56 -8.97
CA GLN A 398 -4.42 29.95 -9.28
C GLN A 398 -3.67 30.39 -10.54
N ARG A 399 -4.01 31.57 -11.09
CA ARG A 399 -3.26 32.13 -12.22
C ARG A 399 -1.81 32.35 -11.80
N ALA A 400 -0.89 31.61 -12.40
CA ALA A 400 0.55 31.68 -12.20
C ALA A 400 1.27 31.04 -13.40
N ASN A 401 2.60 31.17 -13.47
CA ASN A 401 3.41 30.50 -14.48
C ASN A 401 3.27 28.97 -14.39
N GLN A 402 2.75 28.38 -15.46
CA GLN A 402 2.51 26.94 -15.58
C GLN A 402 3.79 26.16 -15.92
N ALA A 403 3.67 24.83 -16.00
CA ALA A 403 4.81 23.97 -16.32
C ALA A 403 5.43 24.24 -17.70
N SER A 404 4.64 24.74 -18.65
CA SER A 404 5.07 25.07 -20.02
C SER A 404 4.30 26.28 -20.56
N GLY A 405 4.83 26.91 -21.62
CA GLY A 405 4.15 27.99 -22.34
C GLY A 405 2.78 27.58 -22.91
N VAL A 406 2.67 26.33 -23.37
CA VAL A 406 1.39 25.76 -23.85
C VAL A 406 0.33 25.75 -22.75
N LEU A 407 0.69 25.34 -21.53
CA LEU A 407 -0.24 25.33 -20.41
C LEU A 407 -0.63 26.74 -19.95
N ASN A 408 0.28 27.72 -20.05
CA ASN A 408 -0.05 29.12 -19.77
C ASN A 408 -1.12 29.66 -20.73
N ALA A 409 -0.99 29.34 -22.03
CA ALA A 409 -1.96 29.70 -23.06
C ALA A 409 -3.29 28.99 -22.82
N LYS A 410 -3.27 27.66 -22.62
CA LYS A 410 -4.47 26.87 -22.30
C LYS A 410 -5.22 27.42 -21.09
N PHE A 411 -4.51 27.83 -20.04
CA PHE A 411 -5.15 28.41 -18.86
C PHE A 411 -5.95 29.67 -19.19
N ALA A 412 -5.39 30.55 -20.02
CA ALA A 412 -6.09 31.76 -20.45
C ALA A 412 -7.29 31.42 -21.34
N THR A 413 -7.10 30.54 -22.33
CA THR A 413 -8.16 30.10 -23.26
C THR A 413 -9.35 29.49 -22.52
N ILE A 414 -9.11 28.49 -21.67
CA ILE A 414 -10.16 27.80 -20.91
C ILE A 414 -10.90 28.80 -20.01
N THR A 415 -10.17 29.67 -19.31
CA THR A 415 -10.81 30.67 -18.43
C THR A 415 -11.71 31.62 -19.22
N LYS A 416 -11.24 32.06 -20.39
CA LYS A 416 -12.02 32.94 -21.27
C LYS A 416 -13.27 32.24 -21.81
N GLU A 417 -13.16 30.98 -22.23
CA GLU A 417 -14.29 30.19 -22.74
C GLU A 417 -15.34 29.93 -21.66
N LEU A 418 -14.93 29.67 -20.42
CA LEU A 418 -15.85 29.37 -19.32
C LEU A 418 -16.52 30.61 -18.71
N PHE A 419 -15.85 31.78 -18.73
CA PHE A 419 -16.32 32.96 -18.00
C PHE A 419 -16.44 34.23 -18.84
N GLY A 420 -16.24 34.16 -20.17
CA GLY A 420 -16.49 35.25 -21.09
C GLY A 420 -15.45 36.38 -21.11
N GLY A 421 -14.30 36.22 -20.45
CA GLY A 421 -13.25 37.24 -20.41
C GLY A 421 -11.95 36.81 -19.74
N GLU A 422 -10.92 37.65 -19.83
CA GLU A 422 -9.69 37.47 -19.05
C GLU A 422 -9.93 37.95 -17.61
N ASP A 423 -10.21 37.02 -16.70
CA ASP A 423 -10.33 37.27 -15.27
C ASP A 423 -9.24 36.48 -14.52
N PHE A 424 -8.18 37.18 -14.09
CA PHE A 424 -7.06 36.56 -13.38
C PHE A 424 -7.42 36.09 -11.96
N SER A 425 -8.57 36.48 -11.42
CA SER A 425 -9.07 35.94 -10.15
C SER A 425 -9.57 34.50 -10.29
N LYS A 426 -9.90 34.05 -11.52
CA LYS A 426 -10.34 32.68 -11.77
C LYS A 426 -9.19 31.69 -11.61
N THR A 427 -9.52 30.58 -10.98
CA THR A 427 -8.60 29.49 -10.66
C THR A 427 -9.15 28.19 -11.24
N GLN A 428 -8.35 27.13 -11.23
CA GLN A 428 -8.84 25.81 -11.64
C GLN A 428 -10.00 25.31 -10.75
N LEU A 429 -10.12 25.75 -9.50
CA LEU A 429 -11.30 25.46 -8.66
C LEU A 429 -12.59 25.98 -9.31
N HIS A 430 -12.53 27.17 -9.92
CA HIS A 430 -13.66 27.73 -10.64
C HIS A 430 -13.99 26.91 -11.89
N TRP A 431 -12.98 26.38 -12.59
CA TRP A 431 -13.21 25.49 -13.73
C TRP A 431 -13.95 24.22 -13.31
N ILE A 432 -13.53 23.59 -12.21
CA ILE A 432 -14.20 22.40 -11.68
C ILE A 432 -15.67 22.71 -11.39
N ARG A 433 -15.95 23.82 -10.69
CA ARG A 433 -17.32 24.25 -10.37
C ARG A 433 -18.16 24.52 -11.63
N ALA A 434 -17.59 25.16 -12.64
CA ALA A 434 -18.29 25.44 -13.90
C ALA A 434 -18.56 24.18 -14.75
N LYS A 435 -17.73 23.14 -14.60
CA LYS A 435 -17.79 21.91 -15.40
C LYS A 435 -18.48 20.74 -14.70
N SER A 436 -19.11 20.95 -13.54
CA SER A 436 -19.76 19.84 -12.82
C SER A 436 -21.02 20.25 -12.06
N ARG A 437 -21.91 19.29 -11.83
CA ARG A 437 -23.08 19.46 -10.95
C ARG A 437 -22.77 19.12 -9.50
N HIS A 438 -22.10 18.00 -9.27
CA HIS A 438 -21.64 17.57 -7.94
C HIS A 438 -20.11 17.59 -7.86
N GLN A 439 -19.57 18.04 -6.73
CA GLN A 439 -18.14 18.06 -6.47
C GLN A 439 -17.80 17.39 -5.14
N ILE A 440 -16.72 16.60 -5.13
CA ILE A 440 -16.09 16.08 -3.92
C ILE A 440 -14.63 16.52 -3.91
N PHE A 441 -14.29 17.44 -3.01
CA PHE A 441 -12.93 17.94 -2.86
C PHE A 441 -12.19 17.19 -1.77
N LEU A 442 -11.11 16.50 -2.14
CA LEU A 442 -10.22 15.85 -1.18
C LEU A 442 -9.10 16.82 -0.81
N LEU A 443 -9.11 17.27 0.44
CA LEU A 443 -8.26 18.35 0.92
C LEU A 443 -7.24 17.86 1.96
N ASP A 444 -6.02 18.36 1.77
CA ASP A 444 -4.93 18.33 2.74
C ASP A 444 -4.42 19.76 2.90
N ALA A 445 -4.99 20.50 3.85
CA ALA A 445 -4.71 21.93 3.99
C ALA A 445 -3.24 22.22 4.32
N ALA A 446 -2.52 21.25 4.90
CA ALA A 446 -1.13 21.42 5.27
C ALA A 446 -0.18 21.26 4.08
N GLN A 447 -0.54 20.61 2.98
CA GLN A 447 0.41 20.26 1.90
C GLN A 447 0.56 21.31 0.78
N SER A 448 0.07 22.53 0.97
CA SER A 448 0.36 23.63 0.03
C SER A 448 1.85 24.02 0.13
N VAL A 449 2.61 23.77 -0.95
CA VAL A 449 4.08 23.92 -0.96
C VAL A 449 4.59 24.78 -2.12
N ARG A 450 3.70 25.34 -2.95
CA ARG A 450 4.08 26.17 -4.10
C ARG A 450 3.27 27.45 -4.21
N PRO A 451 3.89 28.53 -4.71
CA PRO A 451 3.20 29.75 -5.14
C PRO A 451 1.95 29.56 -6.02
N ALA A 452 2.00 28.62 -6.96
CA ALA A 452 0.94 28.39 -7.94
C ALA A 452 -0.25 27.60 -7.37
N ASP A 453 -0.12 26.97 -6.19
CA ASP A 453 -1.20 26.24 -5.51
C ASP A 453 -2.36 27.18 -5.15
N LEU A 454 -3.51 26.62 -4.76
CA LEU A 454 -4.65 27.45 -4.34
C LEU A 454 -4.28 28.28 -3.09
N PRO A 455 -4.71 29.55 -3.03
CA PRO A 455 -4.62 30.37 -1.81
C PRO A 455 -5.31 29.71 -0.62
N SER A 456 -4.72 29.85 0.57
CA SER A 456 -5.24 29.29 1.82
C SER A 456 -6.62 29.82 2.19
N GLU A 457 -6.94 31.05 1.80
CA GLU A 457 -8.24 31.69 2.01
C GLU A 457 -9.33 30.93 1.27
N LEU A 458 -9.13 30.64 -0.03
CA LEU A 458 -10.10 29.88 -0.84
C LEU A 458 -10.29 28.46 -0.32
N LEU A 459 -9.23 27.82 0.21
CA LEU A 459 -9.33 26.50 0.82
C LEU A 459 -10.13 26.55 2.13
N SER A 460 -9.96 27.61 2.92
CA SER A 460 -10.69 27.82 4.16
C SER A 460 -12.17 28.08 3.91
N ASP A 461 -12.49 28.90 2.91
CA ASP A 461 -13.87 29.17 2.47
C ASP A 461 -14.55 27.88 2.00
N LEU A 462 -13.85 27.06 1.20
CA LEU A 462 -14.38 25.77 0.74
C LEU A 462 -14.76 24.85 1.91
N VAL A 463 -13.92 24.80 2.95
CA VAL A 463 -14.20 24.01 4.18
C VAL A 463 -15.36 24.62 4.96
N ALA A 464 -15.44 25.95 5.07
CA ALA A 464 -16.52 26.64 5.76
C ALA A 464 -17.88 26.38 5.09
N ASP A 465 -17.95 26.50 3.76
CA ASP A 465 -19.15 26.21 2.95
C ASP A 465 -19.62 24.76 3.12
N ALA A 466 -18.70 23.80 3.10
CA ALA A 466 -19.01 22.39 3.29
C ALA A 466 -19.51 22.09 4.72
N ARG A 467 -18.97 22.77 5.73
CA ARG A 467 -19.45 22.66 7.11
C ARG A 467 -20.85 23.24 7.28
N ALA A 468 -21.11 24.41 6.68
CA ALA A 468 -22.42 25.06 6.72
C ALA A 468 -23.53 24.18 6.14
N THR A 469 -23.21 23.40 5.10
CA THR A 469 -24.13 22.46 4.45
C THR A 469 -24.12 21.04 5.03
N ARG A 470 -23.36 20.79 6.11
CA ARG A 470 -23.14 19.46 6.71
C ARG A 470 -22.60 18.42 5.70
N ARG A 471 -21.80 18.88 4.73
CA ARG A 471 -21.12 18.09 3.70
C ARG A 471 -19.59 18.09 3.89
N HIS A 472 -19.13 18.29 5.12
CA HIS A 472 -17.72 18.19 5.50
C HIS A 472 -17.47 16.87 6.23
N PHE A 473 -16.53 16.07 5.73
CA PHE A 473 -16.15 14.77 6.26
C PHE A 473 -14.67 14.77 6.63
N GLN A 474 -14.34 14.35 7.85
CA GLN A 474 -12.96 14.31 8.34
C GLN A 474 -12.45 12.87 8.44
N LEU A 475 -11.41 12.55 7.68
CA LEU A 475 -10.65 11.30 7.83
C LEU A 475 -9.55 11.51 8.87
N ARG A 476 -9.56 10.69 9.93
CA ARG A 476 -8.68 10.80 11.09
C ARG A 476 -7.69 9.65 11.18
N THR A 477 -8.09 8.46 10.71
CA THR A 477 -7.25 7.27 10.83
C THR A 477 -6.03 7.38 9.92
N GLN A 478 -4.84 7.47 10.51
CA GLN A 478 -3.57 7.49 9.80
C GLN A 478 -3.15 6.05 9.43
N MET A 479 -2.90 5.80 8.14
CA MET A 479 -2.53 4.46 7.63
C MET A 479 -1.10 4.38 7.12
N ARG A 480 -0.48 5.53 6.81
CA ARG A 480 0.83 5.60 6.14
C ARG A 480 2.00 5.31 7.07
N VAL A 481 1.99 5.86 8.28
CA VAL A 481 3.10 5.78 9.23
C VAL A 481 2.71 4.86 10.36
N ARG A 482 3.52 3.82 10.65
CA ARG A 482 3.25 2.89 11.78
C ARG A 482 3.18 3.61 13.13
N ALA A 483 3.90 4.72 13.30
CA ALA A 483 3.81 5.59 14.48
C ALA A 483 2.49 6.36 14.63
N GLY A 484 1.58 6.31 13.64
CA GLY A 484 0.29 6.99 13.68
C GLY A 484 0.34 8.52 13.48
N SER A 485 -0.76 9.20 13.81
CA SER A 485 -0.94 10.65 13.62
C SER A 485 -0.07 11.51 14.53
N ASP A 486 0.33 10.97 15.68
CA ASP A 486 1.12 11.69 16.68
C ASP A 486 2.52 11.99 16.17
N PHE A 487 3.08 11.11 15.33
CA PHE A 487 4.35 11.34 14.64
C PHE A 487 4.28 12.48 13.64
N VAL A 488 3.24 12.53 12.81
CA VAL A 488 3.08 13.61 11.82
C VAL A 488 2.95 14.95 12.53
N SER A 489 2.15 15.00 13.60
CA SER A 489 2.00 16.20 14.44
C SER A 489 3.32 16.59 15.11
N TYR A 490 4.09 15.60 15.57
CA TYR A 490 5.40 15.81 16.18
C TYR A 490 6.42 16.38 15.19
N VAL A 491 6.51 15.81 13.98
CA VAL A 491 7.41 16.30 12.92
C VAL A 491 7.07 17.76 12.56
N ARG A 492 5.78 18.07 12.36
CA ARG A 492 5.34 19.45 12.11
C ARG A 492 5.69 20.36 13.29
N TRP A 493 5.47 19.87 14.52
CA TRP A 493 5.80 20.62 15.71
C TRP A 493 7.29 20.93 15.78
N ILE A 494 8.21 19.96 15.63
CA ILE A 494 9.66 20.21 15.71
C ILE A 494 10.19 21.08 14.57
N LEU A 495 9.48 21.19 13.44
CA LEU A 495 9.82 22.07 12.33
C LEU A 495 9.04 23.39 12.32
N ASP A 496 8.21 23.65 13.33
CA ASP A 496 7.45 24.89 13.39
C ASP A 496 8.41 26.09 13.57
N PRO A 497 8.31 27.12 12.71
CA PRO A 497 9.27 28.22 12.64
C PRO A 497 9.04 29.30 13.71
N HIS A 498 7.95 29.26 14.46
CA HIS A 498 7.70 30.24 15.52
C HIS A 498 8.73 30.09 16.65
N PRO A 499 9.11 31.20 17.31
CA PRO A 499 10.04 31.16 18.44
C PRO A 499 9.59 30.19 19.52
N LEU A 500 10.54 29.42 20.05
CA LEU A 500 10.28 28.47 21.12
C LEU A 500 10.15 29.20 22.47
N GLU A 501 8.93 29.30 22.99
CA GLU A 501 8.70 29.77 24.37
C GLU A 501 9.19 28.74 25.41
N LEU A 502 8.99 27.45 25.13
CA LEU A 502 9.43 26.33 25.97
C LEU A 502 10.29 25.34 25.18
N PRO A 503 11.24 24.64 25.84
CA PRO A 503 11.98 23.55 25.20
C PRO A 503 11.04 22.46 24.68
N ARG A 504 11.27 22.02 23.44
CA ARG A 504 10.59 20.84 22.89
C ARG A 504 11.15 19.57 23.55
N MET A 505 10.31 18.54 23.71
CA MET A 505 10.70 17.27 24.31
C MET A 505 10.72 16.16 23.27
N ARG A 506 11.66 15.21 23.43
CA ARG A 506 11.67 13.97 22.66
C ARG A 506 10.39 13.18 22.93
N ARG A 507 9.83 12.57 21.88
CA ARG A 507 8.72 11.60 21.98
C ARG A 507 9.20 10.22 21.56
N ASP A 508 8.62 9.22 22.20
CA ASP A 508 8.74 7.81 21.81
C ASP A 508 7.58 7.43 20.88
N PHE A 509 7.87 6.64 19.86
CA PHE A 509 6.93 6.16 18.87
C PHE A 509 6.88 4.62 18.80
N GLY A 510 7.37 3.94 19.85
CA GLY A 510 7.38 2.49 19.95
C GLY A 510 8.29 1.87 18.89
N ASP A 511 7.74 0.95 18.10
CA ASP A 511 8.50 0.21 17.07
C ASP A 511 8.83 1.02 15.81
N TYR A 512 8.44 2.29 15.74
CA TYR A 512 8.76 3.13 14.59
C TYR A 512 10.19 3.65 14.66
N ASP A 513 10.97 3.33 13.64
CA ASP A 513 12.40 3.58 13.65
C ASP A 513 12.74 5.02 13.24
N PHE A 514 12.83 5.92 14.22
CA PHE A 514 13.08 7.35 14.00
C PHE A 514 14.43 7.78 14.58
N ARG A 515 15.40 8.11 13.72
CA ARG A 515 16.79 8.39 14.14
C ARG A 515 17.41 9.59 13.44
N THR A 516 18.36 10.23 14.13
CA THR A 516 19.29 11.20 13.54
C THR A 516 20.67 10.59 13.32
N PHE A 517 21.34 11.09 12.27
CA PHE A 517 22.71 10.73 11.90
C PHE A 517 23.59 11.99 11.87
N ASP A 518 24.86 11.84 12.20
CA ASP A 518 25.89 12.88 12.09
C ASP A 518 26.77 12.75 10.83
N CYS A 519 26.61 11.64 10.10
CA CYS A 519 27.32 11.31 8.88
C CYS A 519 26.33 10.81 7.83
N VAL A 520 26.26 11.52 6.70
CA VAL A 520 25.34 11.16 5.62
C VAL A 520 25.71 9.82 4.95
N ALA A 521 26.99 9.44 4.93
CA ALA A 521 27.42 8.14 4.39
C ALA A 521 26.81 6.98 5.19
N ARG A 522 26.84 7.07 6.52
CA ARG A 522 26.25 6.05 7.40
C ARG A 522 24.74 5.97 7.26
N MET A 523 24.06 7.13 7.14
CA MET A 523 22.63 7.15 6.87
C MET A 523 22.30 6.49 5.52
N ARG A 524 23.11 6.73 4.47
CA ARG A 524 22.95 6.08 3.16
C ARG A 524 23.09 4.56 3.28
N ASP A 525 24.15 4.10 3.93
CA ASP A 525 24.45 2.68 4.04
C ASP A 525 23.35 1.95 4.84
N GLU A 526 22.80 2.57 5.89
CA GLU A 526 21.62 2.06 6.59
C GLU A 526 20.38 2.00 5.66
N ILE A 527 20.14 3.02 4.83
CA ILE A 527 19.04 2.98 3.84
C ILE A 527 19.23 1.84 2.84
N PHE A 528 20.46 1.55 2.42
CA PHE A 528 20.75 0.43 1.52
C PHE A 528 20.45 -0.91 2.18
N GLN A 529 20.82 -1.05 3.46
CA GLN A 529 20.48 -2.23 4.24
C GLN A 529 18.96 -2.40 4.36
N ARG A 530 18.23 -1.35 4.71
CA ARG A 530 16.75 -1.40 4.78
C ARG A 530 16.11 -1.68 3.42
N ASP A 531 16.68 -1.19 2.32
CA ASP A 531 16.18 -1.55 0.99
C ASP A 531 16.38 -3.03 0.68
N ALA A 532 17.51 -3.62 1.07
CA ALA A 532 17.75 -5.05 0.90
C ALA A 532 16.78 -5.91 1.75
N GLU A 533 16.40 -5.43 2.93
CA GLU A 533 15.48 -6.15 3.84
C GLU A 533 14.01 -6.07 3.41
N VAL A 534 13.55 -4.89 2.99
CA VAL A 534 12.10 -4.63 2.83
C VAL A 534 11.73 -3.92 1.51
N GLY A 535 12.71 -3.55 0.70
CA GLY A 535 12.54 -2.78 -0.52
C GLY A 535 11.97 -1.37 -0.29
N LEU A 536 11.90 -0.56 -1.35
CA LEU A 536 11.37 0.80 -1.35
C LEU A 536 11.90 1.70 -0.21
N SER A 537 13.18 1.59 0.09
CA SER A 537 13.88 2.50 1.00
C SER A 537 14.72 3.48 0.21
N ARG A 538 14.52 4.80 0.41
CA ARG A 538 15.13 5.82 -0.47
C ARG A 538 15.65 7.03 0.31
N MET A 539 16.69 7.66 -0.22
CA MET A 539 17.13 8.97 0.24
C MET A 539 16.36 10.09 -0.46
N VAL A 540 16.05 11.15 0.29
CA VAL A 540 15.33 12.32 -0.22
C VAL A 540 15.88 13.60 0.40
N ALA A 541 15.67 14.73 -0.28
CA ALA A 541 16.14 16.03 0.20
C ALA A 541 15.25 17.19 -0.28
N GLY A 542 15.34 18.31 0.44
CA GLY A 542 14.82 19.61 -0.02
C GLY A 542 15.71 20.19 -1.12
N PHE A 543 15.22 21.20 -1.85
CA PHE A 543 15.93 21.80 -2.99
C PHE A 543 17.10 22.70 -2.58
N ALA A 544 18.05 22.15 -1.81
CA ALA A 544 19.15 22.91 -1.21
C ALA A 544 20.45 22.92 -2.03
N TRP A 545 20.43 22.31 -3.22
CA TRP A 545 21.61 22.19 -4.10
C TRP A 545 21.24 22.47 -5.57
N GLU A 546 22.22 22.95 -6.32
CA GLU A 546 22.11 23.06 -7.77
C GLU A 546 22.04 21.68 -8.43
N TRP A 547 21.26 21.58 -9.50
CA TRP A 547 21.10 20.34 -10.27
C TRP A 547 22.05 20.28 -11.46
N ARG A 548 23.33 20.03 -11.17
CA ARG A 548 24.44 19.95 -12.13
C ARG A 548 24.29 18.80 -13.13
N THR A 549 23.76 17.66 -12.69
CA THR A 549 23.53 16.46 -13.52
C THR A 549 22.50 16.62 -14.64
N LYS A 550 21.77 17.75 -14.66
CA LYS A 550 20.95 18.14 -15.81
C LYS A 550 21.79 18.52 -17.03
N LYS A 551 22.97 19.11 -16.82
CA LYS A 551 23.85 19.56 -17.90
C LYS A 551 25.00 18.59 -18.14
N ASP A 552 25.54 18.01 -17.07
CA ASP A 552 26.66 17.06 -17.14
C ASP A 552 26.33 15.79 -16.35
N LYS A 553 26.08 14.68 -17.06
CA LYS A 553 25.69 13.40 -16.46
C LYS A 553 26.78 12.76 -15.59
N THR A 554 28.02 13.20 -15.71
CA THR A 554 29.14 12.68 -14.92
C THR A 554 29.30 13.40 -13.57
N ALA A 555 28.74 14.60 -13.44
CA ALA A 555 28.83 15.42 -12.24
C ALA A 555 28.10 14.81 -11.03
N PHE A 556 28.33 15.42 -9.86
CA PHE A 556 27.59 15.19 -8.63
C PHE A 556 26.87 16.47 -8.22
N ASP A 557 25.67 16.31 -7.68
CA ASP A 557 24.79 17.43 -7.32
C ASP A 557 24.94 17.82 -5.85
N ILE A 558 24.91 16.82 -4.97
CA ILE A 558 24.91 16.98 -3.52
C ILE A 558 26.27 16.48 -3.02
N VAL A 559 27.07 17.39 -2.47
CA VAL A 559 28.39 17.08 -1.90
C VAL A 559 28.39 17.46 -0.43
N ILE A 560 28.59 16.49 0.45
CA ILE A 560 28.57 16.64 1.90
C ILE A 560 29.77 15.87 2.47
N GLY A 561 30.83 16.58 2.85
CA GLY A 561 32.12 15.95 3.15
C GLY A 561 32.61 15.18 1.92
N ASP A 562 33.00 13.92 2.12
CA ASP A 562 33.46 13.03 1.04
C ASP A 562 32.31 12.32 0.31
N THR A 563 31.07 12.44 0.81
CA THR A 563 29.92 11.81 0.19
C THR A 563 29.41 12.65 -0.99
N GLN A 564 29.37 12.02 -2.16
CA GLN A 564 28.89 12.61 -3.40
C GLN A 564 27.63 11.87 -3.86
N LEU A 565 26.54 12.61 -4.07
CA LEU A 565 25.23 12.07 -4.45
C LEU A 565 24.68 12.83 -5.66
N ARG A 566 23.80 12.16 -6.41
CA ARG A 566 23.09 12.74 -7.56
C ARG A 566 21.62 12.90 -7.23
N TRP A 567 21.02 13.97 -7.74
CA TRP A 567 19.57 14.09 -7.79
C TRP A 567 18.97 13.00 -8.68
N ASN A 568 17.69 12.72 -8.46
CA ASN A 568 16.89 11.80 -9.27
C ASN A 568 17.10 11.97 -10.79
N GLY A 569 17.39 10.90 -11.51
CA GLY A 569 17.69 10.95 -12.95
C GLY A 569 16.47 11.22 -13.83
N THR A 570 15.28 10.87 -13.36
CA THR A 570 14.01 11.01 -14.08
C THR A 570 13.01 11.85 -13.26
N PRO A 571 12.15 12.66 -13.89
CA PRO A 571 11.11 13.42 -13.20
C PRO A 571 9.85 12.59 -12.90
N THR A 572 9.70 11.42 -13.51
CA THR A 572 8.51 10.56 -13.45
C THR A 572 8.90 9.13 -13.13
N ASP A 573 8.17 8.51 -12.20
CA ASP A 573 8.38 7.12 -11.75
C ASP A 573 9.84 6.83 -11.33
N TRP A 574 10.48 7.83 -10.73
CA TRP A 574 11.87 7.72 -10.27
C TRP A 574 12.04 6.62 -9.23
N ILE A 575 11.08 6.45 -8.33
CA ILE A 575 11.19 5.52 -7.18
C ILE A 575 11.36 4.06 -7.65
N SER A 576 10.73 3.71 -8.77
CA SER A 576 10.79 2.40 -9.41
C SER A 576 11.98 2.24 -10.37
N SER A 577 12.77 3.30 -10.59
CA SER A 577 13.92 3.26 -11.50
C SER A 577 15.10 2.49 -10.88
N ARG A 578 15.91 1.85 -11.73
CA ARG A 578 17.03 0.99 -11.29
C ARG A 578 18.05 1.73 -10.41
N ASN A 579 18.28 3.00 -10.68
CA ASN A 579 19.28 3.80 -9.96
C ASN A 579 18.67 4.57 -8.77
N ALA A 580 17.38 4.40 -8.48
CA ALA A 580 16.68 5.19 -7.48
C ALA A 580 17.29 5.07 -6.07
N LEU A 581 17.88 3.91 -5.75
CA LEU A 581 18.51 3.67 -4.47
C LEU A 581 19.76 4.56 -4.28
N GLU A 582 20.56 4.72 -5.32
CA GLU A 582 21.82 5.50 -5.29
C GLU A 582 21.61 7.01 -5.50
N GLU A 583 20.41 7.40 -5.96
CA GLU A 583 20.03 8.79 -6.19
C GLU A 583 19.25 9.38 -5.00
N VAL A 584 19.16 10.70 -4.95
CA VAL A 584 18.37 11.43 -3.96
C VAL A 584 17.11 11.99 -4.62
N GLY A 585 15.96 11.65 -4.05
CA GLY A 585 14.66 12.13 -4.50
C GLY A 585 14.37 13.55 -4.02
N SER A 586 13.79 14.36 -4.90
CA SER A 586 13.21 15.64 -4.49
C SER A 586 11.77 15.48 -3.99
N ILE A 587 11.23 16.51 -3.32
CA ILE A 587 9.81 16.54 -2.93
C ILE A 587 8.88 16.32 -4.14
N HIS A 588 9.26 16.76 -5.34
CA HIS A 588 8.44 16.64 -6.55
C HIS A 588 8.37 15.21 -7.10
N THR A 589 9.36 14.37 -6.82
CA THR A 589 9.40 12.97 -7.28
C THR A 589 8.94 11.97 -6.24
N VAL A 590 9.08 12.28 -4.94
CA VAL A 590 8.63 11.40 -3.86
C VAL A 590 7.16 11.65 -3.44
N GLN A 591 6.61 12.84 -3.74
CA GLN A 591 5.22 13.15 -3.38
C GLN A 591 4.27 12.14 -4.03
N GLY A 592 3.36 11.59 -3.23
CA GLY A 592 2.38 10.58 -3.67
C GLY A 592 2.81 9.13 -3.46
N TYR A 593 4.07 8.89 -3.06
CA TYR A 593 4.57 7.56 -2.73
C TYR A 593 4.78 7.38 -1.23
N ASP A 594 4.60 6.14 -0.79
CA ASP A 594 4.91 5.67 0.56
C ASP A 594 6.15 4.76 0.46
N LEU A 595 7.19 5.11 1.23
CA LEU A 595 8.48 4.41 1.29
C LEU A 595 8.53 3.55 2.56
N ASN A 596 9.18 2.39 2.53
CA ASN A 596 9.31 1.59 3.75
C ASN A 596 10.21 2.30 4.77
N TYR A 597 11.38 2.77 4.32
CA TYR A 597 12.25 3.68 5.06
C TYR A 597 12.62 4.90 4.22
N VAL A 598 12.81 6.04 4.88
CA VAL A 598 13.24 7.27 4.20
C VAL A 598 14.44 7.89 4.91
N GLY A 599 15.48 8.22 4.14
CA GLY A 599 16.63 8.99 4.61
C GLY A 599 16.50 10.44 4.17
N VAL A 600 16.18 11.35 5.08
CA VAL A 600 15.94 12.77 4.79
C VAL A 600 17.21 13.58 5.05
N ILE A 601 17.73 14.21 3.99
CA ILE A 601 18.84 15.15 4.06
C ILE A 601 18.23 16.57 4.10
N ILE A 602 18.37 17.24 5.25
CA ILE A 602 18.05 18.65 5.41
C ILE A 602 19.27 19.47 5.00
N GLY A 603 19.10 20.26 3.95
CA GLY A 603 20.14 21.10 3.38
C GLY A 603 20.39 22.39 4.15
N ARG A 604 21.18 23.29 3.56
CA ARG A 604 21.53 24.60 4.16
C ARG A 604 20.47 25.67 3.97
N ASP A 605 19.40 25.37 3.24
CA ASP A 605 18.22 26.21 3.03
C ASP A 605 17.40 26.38 4.32
N LEU A 606 17.49 25.43 5.27
CA LEU A 606 16.91 25.51 6.61
C LEU A 606 18.00 25.42 7.69
N ARG A 607 17.98 26.33 8.65
CA ARG A 607 18.97 26.43 9.72
C ARG A 607 18.32 26.73 11.06
N PHE A 608 19.05 26.51 12.15
CA PHE A 608 18.59 26.85 13.50
C PHE A 608 19.57 27.82 14.16
N ASP A 609 19.04 28.90 14.73
CA ASP A 609 19.81 29.86 15.54
C ASP A 609 19.68 29.49 17.02
N PRO A 610 20.73 28.96 17.68
CA PRO A 610 20.66 28.56 19.08
C PRO A 610 20.41 29.72 20.04
N ALA A 611 20.89 30.93 19.70
CA ALA A 611 20.75 32.11 20.55
C ALA A 611 19.32 32.65 20.51
N ARG A 612 18.71 32.70 19.31
CA ARG A 612 17.32 33.13 19.12
C ARG A 612 16.29 32.02 19.29
N ARG A 613 16.75 30.77 19.42
CA ARG A 613 15.94 29.54 19.57
C ARG A 613 14.84 29.44 18.50
N ARG A 614 15.20 29.75 17.25
CA ARG A 614 14.26 29.76 16.12
C ARG A 614 14.90 29.22 14.85
N LEU A 615 14.06 28.68 13.98
CA LEU A 615 14.44 28.35 12.61
C LEU A 615 14.59 29.63 11.78
N PHE A 616 15.51 29.62 10.82
CA PHE A 616 15.61 30.65 9.78
C PHE A 616 16.02 30.01 8.45
N ILE A 617 15.68 30.66 7.34
CA ILE A 617 16.03 30.17 6.00
C ILE A 617 17.27 30.86 5.45
N ASP A 618 17.93 30.19 4.52
CA ASP A 618 18.95 30.77 3.65
C ASP A 618 18.48 30.69 2.19
N ARG A 619 18.05 31.83 1.65
CA ARG A 619 17.42 31.94 0.33
C ARG A 619 18.39 31.60 -0.81
N ASP A 620 19.69 31.83 -0.61
CA ASP A 620 20.73 31.53 -1.60
C ASP A 620 21.00 30.03 -1.67
N SER A 621 20.75 29.33 -0.57
CA SER A 621 20.79 27.87 -0.52
C SER A 621 19.51 27.21 -1.05
N TYR A 622 18.45 27.93 -1.41
CA TYR A 622 17.21 27.35 -1.96
C TYR A 622 17.12 27.46 -3.49
N PHE A 623 17.21 26.33 -4.19
CA PHE A 623 17.37 26.25 -5.65
C PHE A 623 16.08 25.90 -6.43
N ASP A 624 14.93 25.76 -5.77
CA ASP A 624 13.65 25.61 -6.49
C ASP A 624 13.20 26.98 -7.05
N LYS A 625 13.51 27.21 -8.33
CA LYS A 625 13.12 28.43 -9.04
C LYS A 625 11.60 28.68 -8.99
N LYS A 626 10.78 27.63 -9.08
CA LYS A 626 9.31 27.76 -9.05
C LYS A 626 8.78 27.90 -7.62
N GLY A 627 9.48 27.30 -6.66
CA GLY A 627 9.17 27.41 -5.23
C GLY A 627 9.39 28.82 -4.65
N LYS A 628 10.16 29.68 -5.33
CA LYS A 628 10.40 31.09 -4.94
C LYS A 628 9.99 32.13 -5.99
N GLU A 629 9.23 31.72 -7.00
CA GLU A 629 8.81 32.58 -8.11
C GLU A 629 7.70 33.54 -7.65
N ASN A 630 7.89 34.84 -7.88
CA ASN A 630 6.84 35.83 -7.69
C ASN A 630 5.73 35.65 -8.74
N ASN A 631 4.55 36.22 -8.48
CA ASN A 631 3.42 36.15 -9.40
C ASN A 631 3.02 37.55 -9.87
N PRO A 632 3.65 38.07 -10.95
CA PRO A 632 3.35 39.40 -11.49
C PRO A 632 1.91 39.56 -11.93
N ALA A 633 1.29 38.50 -12.47
CA ALA A 633 -0.09 38.53 -12.96
C ALA A 633 -1.10 38.83 -11.84
N LEU A 634 -0.77 38.47 -10.60
CA LEU A 634 -1.57 38.76 -9.40
C LEU A 634 -0.94 39.83 -8.50
N GLY A 635 0.15 40.46 -8.92
CA GLY A 635 0.89 41.43 -8.11
C GLY A 635 1.49 40.87 -6.81
N LYS A 636 1.64 39.54 -6.67
CA LYS A 636 2.12 38.89 -5.44
C LYS A 636 3.64 38.74 -5.43
N LYS A 637 4.26 39.11 -4.31
CA LYS A 637 5.67 38.84 -4.00
C LYS A 637 5.75 37.92 -2.77
N TYR A 638 6.59 36.90 -2.83
CA TYR A 638 6.76 35.97 -1.71
C TYR A 638 7.90 36.43 -0.80
N SER A 639 7.57 36.57 0.48
CA SER A 639 8.49 36.98 1.53
C SER A 639 9.38 35.81 1.99
N ASP A 640 10.35 36.10 2.85
CA ASP A 640 11.15 35.04 3.49
C ASP A 640 10.29 34.23 4.49
N ASP A 641 9.23 34.81 5.06
CA ASP A 641 8.27 34.08 5.91
C ASP A 641 7.43 33.10 5.08
N ASP A 642 7.05 33.46 3.85
CA ASP A 642 6.38 32.54 2.93
C ASP A 642 7.29 31.38 2.55
N LEU A 643 8.56 31.67 2.23
CA LEU A 643 9.56 30.67 1.91
C LEU A 643 9.85 29.75 3.10
N MET A 644 9.94 30.31 4.31
CA MET A 644 10.07 29.54 5.54
C MET A 644 8.95 28.52 5.68
N ARG A 645 7.68 28.96 5.53
CA ARG A 645 6.52 28.08 5.57
C ARG A 645 6.60 26.97 4.52
N PHE A 646 7.01 27.28 3.28
CA PHE A 646 7.14 26.27 2.24
C PHE A 646 8.26 25.28 2.52
N ILE A 647 9.43 25.74 2.97
CA ILE A 647 10.61 24.89 3.23
C ILE A 647 10.35 23.95 4.41
N THR A 648 9.80 24.45 5.53
CA THR A 648 9.47 23.60 6.67
C THR A 648 8.39 22.58 6.31
N GLN A 649 7.40 22.98 5.50
CA GLN A 649 6.38 22.05 5.01
C GLN A 649 6.96 20.99 4.07
N ILE A 650 7.91 21.35 3.20
CA ILE A 650 8.62 20.38 2.35
C ILE A 650 9.30 19.33 3.23
N TYR A 651 10.11 19.75 4.21
CA TYR A 651 10.81 18.82 5.08
C TYR A 651 9.86 17.98 5.96
N ALA A 652 8.77 18.57 6.45
CA ALA A 652 7.74 17.83 7.17
C ALA A 652 7.09 16.75 6.29
N VAL A 653 6.82 17.06 5.02
CA VAL A 653 6.31 16.08 4.07
C VAL A 653 7.34 14.99 3.78
N LEU A 654 8.64 15.30 3.65
CA LEU A 654 9.70 14.31 3.44
C LEU A 654 9.86 13.37 4.65
N MET A 655 9.91 13.91 5.86
CA MET A 655 10.09 13.15 7.11
C MET A 655 8.91 12.24 7.45
N THR A 656 7.75 12.46 6.84
CA THR A 656 6.54 11.65 7.04
C THR A 656 6.27 10.64 5.93
N ARG A 657 7.27 10.37 5.06
CA ARG A 657 7.15 9.38 3.96
C ARG A 657 7.47 7.94 4.37
N GLY A 658 8.22 7.73 5.43
CA GLY A 658 8.61 6.40 5.90
C GLY A 658 7.48 5.68 6.64
N ILE A 659 7.10 4.49 6.16
CA ILE A 659 6.09 3.63 6.78
C ILE A 659 6.63 2.99 8.06
N ARG A 660 7.86 2.46 7.99
CA ARG A 660 8.53 1.70 9.06
C ARG A 660 9.55 2.54 9.83
N GLY A 661 10.20 3.50 9.15
CA GLY A 661 11.15 4.40 9.79
C GLY A 661 11.57 5.62 8.96
N THR A 662 12.12 6.61 9.66
CA THR A 662 12.66 7.86 9.08
C THR A 662 14.03 8.14 9.70
N TYR A 663 15.02 8.36 8.83
CA TYR A 663 16.37 8.77 9.21
C TYR A 663 16.60 10.21 8.80
N VAL A 664 17.25 11.00 9.64
CA VAL A 664 17.41 12.44 9.43
C VAL A 664 18.87 12.84 9.55
N TYR A 665 19.38 13.56 8.56
CA TYR A 665 20.67 14.23 8.61
C TYR A 665 20.48 15.72 8.29
N ALA A 666 21.04 16.60 9.13
CA ALA A 666 21.03 18.04 8.90
C ALA A 666 22.43 18.57 8.57
N CYS A 667 22.53 19.36 7.50
CA CYS A 667 23.79 19.97 7.05
C CYS A 667 24.25 21.12 7.95
N ASP A 668 23.31 21.89 8.50
CA ASP A 668 23.60 22.97 9.45
C ASP A 668 23.92 22.40 10.85
N PRO A 669 25.07 22.75 11.45
CA PRO A 669 25.43 22.23 12.77
C PRO A 669 24.44 22.61 13.88
N GLY A 670 23.91 23.83 13.86
CA GLY A 670 22.93 24.30 14.85
C GLY A 670 21.63 23.51 14.77
N LEU A 671 21.13 23.29 13.56
CA LEU A 671 19.94 22.47 13.32
C LEU A 671 20.18 20.99 13.68
N ARG A 672 21.37 20.46 13.39
CA ARG A 672 21.73 19.09 13.76
C ARG A 672 21.67 18.88 15.26
N GLU A 673 22.26 19.79 16.04
CA GLU A 673 22.24 19.70 17.49
C GLU A 673 20.83 19.85 18.06
N TYR A 674 20.05 20.79 17.50
CA TYR A 674 18.64 20.96 17.84
C TYR A 674 17.83 19.66 17.63
N LEU A 675 18.01 18.99 16.49
CA LEU A 675 17.30 17.76 16.17
C LEU A 675 17.77 16.56 17.00
N LYS A 676 19.06 16.46 17.35
CA LYS A 676 19.59 15.41 18.24
C LYS A 676 18.90 15.43 19.62
N GLY A 677 18.54 16.61 20.12
CA GLY A 677 17.77 16.76 21.36
C GLY A 677 16.34 16.21 21.28
N LEU A 678 15.78 16.08 20.07
CA LEU A 678 14.37 15.76 19.83
C LEU A 678 14.15 14.39 19.20
N ILE A 679 15.15 13.84 18.54
CA ILE A 679 15.10 12.57 17.82
C ILE A 679 16.19 11.66 18.39
N PRO A 680 15.93 10.36 18.62
CA PRO A 680 16.97 9.40 18.99
C PRO A 680 18.22 9.50 18.10
N PHE A 681 19.40 9.41 18.69
CA PHE A 681 20.67 9.52 17.97
C PHE A 681 21.28 8.14 17.78
N HIS A 682 21.68 7.82 16.55
CA HIS A 682 22.47 6.63 16.27
C HIS A 682 23.93 7.06 16.06
N SER A 683 24.80 6.54 16.92
CA SER A 683 26.20 6.94 17.03
C SER A 683 27.07 6.37 15.95
#